data_AF-A0A8J4HAX4-F1
#
_entry.id   AF-A0A8J4HAX4-F1
#
_cell.length_a   1.000
_cell.length_b   1.000
_cell.length_c   1.000
_cell.angle_alpha   90.00
_cell.angle_beta   90.00
_cell.angle_gamma   90.00
#
_symmetry.space_group_name_H-M   'P 1'
#
loop_
_entity.id
_entity.type
_entity.pdbx_description
1 polymer ?
#
loop_
_entity_poly.entity_id
_entity_poly.type
_entity_poly.pdbx_seq_one_letter_code
_entity_poly.pdbx_strand_id
1 'polypeptide(L)'
;GQAQTPEEVAEGFVRIAVANMANAIKQVSVQKGRDAARFTLACFGGAGGQHACLVADALGMDQVFLHPFAGVLSAYGMGLADQVVMREQAMEVPLNQAAIAALTETAQRLSADARAALRAQGAQAEIIRVAVFVHLRYAGTEAALAVPLATLREMRESFTMLHRARFGFATPERALIAEAVAIEAVAPGAPVEEALIAPRATGTPVPIDVVRLYSAGAWHDAPVFDRDALAAEDCIRGPALIREANATTVIEPDWQARVTGQNHLLLSRNAARTGRVVIGTERADPVLLELFNNLFMNVAEQTGSVLQNTAMSVNIKERLDFSCAIFDASGGLVANAPHVPVHLGAMGESVRTVLARRAKTLKPGDAIALNNPYNGGTHLPDITVITPVFDDAGRNIRFFVGSRGHHADIGGITPGSTPPSSTTLEEEGVVIDDFLLVDGGHFRETEFRALLLGAKYQARNPDVNIADIKAQVAANEKGVQELCRVVAQYGWDVVAAYMRHVMDNAEESVRRVIARIGSGRFSYRMDSGAPLAVAIEVDHARRSAIVDFRGTGAEQKAGNFNAPPAVTRAAVLYVFRCLVGDDIPLNDGCLKPIEILIPPGTFLSPTPGRAVVAGNTEVSQATCNALFGALGVMACSQATMNNFLFGDANYQYYETICGGTGAGPDFNGTSAVQTHMTNTRMTDPEVLELRYPVRLEEFSIRRLSGGNGRYQGGDGAIRRIRFLAPMTAVIVASRRAVAPFGLAGGEDGAAGAQWVERRDGAREFLDGTAQAELFPGDVFVIATPGGGGYGAV
;
A
#
# COMPACT_ATOMS: atom_id res chain seq x y z
N GLY A 1 -23.72 9.84 23.64
CA GLY A 1 -23.38 10.87 22.64
C GLY A 1 -23.52 12.23 23.27
N GLN A 2 -22.74 13.21 22.83
CA GLN A 2 -22.99 14.62 23.15
C GLN A 2 -24.26 15.08 22.42
N ALA A 3 -24.96 16.07 22.98
CA ALA A 3 -26.01 16.76 22.26
C ALA A 3 -25.34 17.72 21.28
N GLN A 4 -25.20 17.30 20.03
CA GLN A 4 -24.85 18.18 18.91
C GLN A 4 -26.13 18.66 18.25
N THR A 5 -26.14 19.91 17.82
CA THR A 5 -27.21 20.44 16.98
C THR A 5 -27.14 19.80 15.58
N PRO A 6 -28.27 19.64 14.86
CA PRO A 6 -28.26 19.13 13.49
C PRO A 6 -27.28 19.86 12.56
N GLU A 7 -27.11 21.16 12.77
CA GLU A 7 -26.22 22.04 12.01
C GLU A 7 -24.74 21.71 12.24
N GLU A 8 -24.34 21.48 13.49
CA GLU A 8 -22.97 21.06 13.84
C GLU A 8 -22.64 19.69 13.26
N VAL A 9 -23.62 18.76 13.25
CA VAL A 9 -23.46 17.45 12.63
C VAL A 9 -23.30 17.57 11.12
N ALA A 10 -24.13 18.40 10.46
CA ALA A 10 -24.05 18.66 9.03
C ALA A 10 -22.70 19.28 8.63
N GLU A 11 -22.24 20.30 9.35
CA GLU A 11 -20.91 20.90 9.14
C GLU A 11 -19.78 19.87 9.37
N GLY A 12 -19.96 18.95 10.32
CA GLY A 12 -19.07 17.82 10.52
C GLY A 12 -18.90 16.93 9.28
N PHE A 13 -20.00 16.58 8.61
CA PHE A 13 -19.95 15.84 7.34
C PHE A 13 -19.22 16.62 6.24
N VAL A 14 -19.46 17.94 6.15
CA VAL A 14 -18.73 18.80 5.19
C VAL A 14 -17.22 18.79 5.49
N ARG A 15 -16.82 18.88 6.76
CA ARG A 15 -15.39 18.80 7.15
C ARG A 15 -14.74 17.48 6.74
N ILE A 16 -15.42 16.35 6.90
CA ILE A 16 -14.92 15.03 6.46
C ILE A 16 -14.77 15.00 4.95
N ALA A 17 -15.79 15.44 4.21
CA ALA A 17 -15.75 15.47 2.74
C ALA A 17 -14.61 16.37 2.22
N VAL A 18 -14.43 17.56 2.81
CA VAL A 18 -13.33 18.48 2.51
C VAL A 18 -11.97 17.85 2.80
N ALA A 19 -11.80 17.17 3.94
CA ALA A 19 -10.56 16.48 4.27
C ALA A 19 -10.23 15.39 3.24
N ASN A 20 -11.22 14.60 2.81
CA ASN A 20 -11.04 13.57 1.80
C ASN A 20 -10.66 14.15 0.43
N MET A 21 -11.33 15.21 -0.02
CA MET A 21 -11.00 15.90 -1.28
C MET A 21 -9.60 16.52 -1.25
N ALA A 22 -9.25 17.21 -0.16
CA ALA A 22 -7.92 17.78 0.04
C ALA A 22 -6.84 16.69 0.05
N ASN A 23 -7.09 15.56 0.70
CA ASN A 23 -6.17 14.43 0.74
C ASN A 23 -5.93 13.84 -0.65
N ALA A 24 -6.97 13.65 -1.47
CA ALA A 24 -6.82 13.16 -2.85
C ALA A 24 -5.93 14.10 -3.69
N ILE A 25 -6.15 15.42 -3.58
CA ILE A 25 -5.33 16.42 -4.27
C ILE A 25 -3.87 16.38 -3.76
N LYS A 26 -3.68 16.23 -2.45
CA LYS A 26 -2.36 16.14 -1.82
C LYS A 26 -1.61 14.88 -2.26
N GLN A 27 -2.27 13.73 -2.34
CA GLN A 27 -1.67 12.48 -2.83
C GLN A 27 -1.12 12.65 -4.25
N VAL A 28 -1.91 13.19 -5.18
CA VAL A 28 -1.47 13.44 -6.57
C VAL A 28 -0.31 14.44 -6.64
N SER A 29 -0.37 15.50 -5.82
CA SER A 29 0.67 16.53 -5.77
C SER A 29 1.99 16.01 -5.21
N VAL A 30 1.91 15.24 -4.12
CA VAL A 30 3.06 14.59 -3.46
C VAL A 30 3.70 13.56 -4.36
N GLN A 31 2.90 12.71 -5.02
CA GLN A 31 3.41 11.81 -6.04
C GLN A 31 4.26 12.61 -7.01
N LYS A 32 3.78 13.75 -7.54
CA LYS A 32 4.53 14.60 -8.48
C LYS A 32 5.66 15.45 -7.85
N GLY A 33 5.98 15.30 -6.56
CA GLY A 33 7.04 16.04 -5.88
C GLY A 33 6.76 17.54 -5.69
N ARG A 34 5.48 17.95 -5.67
CA ARG A 34 5.06 19.37 -5.62
C ARG A 34 4.42 19.73 -4.29
N ASP A 35 4.74 20.92 -3.81
CA ASP A 35 4.09 21.56 -2.65
C ASP A 35 2.79 22.23 -3.08
N ALA A 36 1.65 21.66 -2.69
CA ALA A 36 0.32 22.08 -3.11
C ALA A 36 0.00 23.53 -2.69
N ALA A 37 0.50 24.00 -1.55
CA ALA A 37 0.22 25.32 -1.02
C ALA A 37 0.69 26.47 -1.94
N ARG A 38 1.62 26.19 -2.86
CA ARG A 38 2.18 27.18 -3.81
C ARG A 38 1.32 27.37 -5.06
N PHE A 39 0.24 26.62 -5.23
CA PHE A 39 -0.61 26.66 -6.42
C PHE A 39 -1.95 27.34 -6.16
N THR A 40 -2.59 27.79 -7.23
CA THR A 40 -4.00 28.20 -7.23
C THR A 40 -4.87 26.96 -7.45
N LEU A 41 -5.91 26.78 -6.62
CA LEU A 41 -6.87 25.70 -6.80
C LEU A 41 -7.81 26.03 -7.98
N ALA A 42 -7.65 25.36 -9.12
CA ALA A 42 -8.63 25.43 -10.20
C ALA A 42 -9.83 24.53 -9.86
N CYS A 43 -11.00 25.11 -9.63
CA CYS A 43 -12.18 24.40 -9.19
C CYS A 43 -13.28 24.38 -10.27
N PHE A 44 -13.87 23.20 -10.51
CA PHE A 44 -14.89 22.98 -11.53
C PHE A 44 -15.82 21.81 -11.16
N GLY A 45 -16.81 21.54 -12.00
CA GLY A 45 -17.93 20.64 -11.73
C GLY A 45 -19.05 21.34 -10.96
N GLY A 46 -20.30 20.89 -11.14
CA GLY A 46 -21.48 21.58 -10.59
C GLY A 46 -21.46 21.79 -9.06
N ALA A 47 -20.78 20.91 -8.32
CA ALA A 47 -20.61 21.02 -6.87
C ALA A 47 -19.25 21.58 -6.44
N GLY A 48 -18.30 21.80 -7.35
CA GLY A 48 -16.93 22.18 -6.99
C GLY A 48 -16.87 23.49 -6.19
N GLY A 49 -17.57 24.52 -6.66
CA GLY A 49 -17.65 25.82 -6.00
C GLY A 49 -18.23 25.79 -4.58
N GLN A 50 -18.92 24.73 -4.19
CA GLN A 50 -19.53 24.60 -2.86
C GLN A 50 -18.49 24.31 -1.77
N HIS A 51 -17.34 23.74 -2.13
CA HIS A 51 -16.31 23.31 -1.19
C HIS A 51 -14.95 23.98 -1.43
N ALA A 52 -14.85 24.84 -2.43
CA ALA A 52 -13.57 25.31 -2.96
C ALA A 52 -12.73 26.07 -1.93
N CYS A 53 -13.34 26.99 -1.17
CA CYS A 53 -12.67 27.72 -0.08
C CYS A 53 -12.13 26.76 1.00
N LEU A 54 -12.97 25.84 1.49
CA LEU A 54 -12.61 24.92 2.56
C LEU A 54 -11.51 23.94 2.13
N VAL A 55 -11.58 23.43 0.89
CA VAL A 55 -10.53 22.57 0.31
C VAL A 55 -9.22 23.33 0.14
N ALA A 56 -9.27 24.57 -0.33
CA ALA A 56 -8.08 25.41 -0.44
C ALA A 56 -7.45 25.70 0.93
N ASP A 57 -8.26 25.98 1.95
CA ASP A 57 -7.78 26.15 3.32
C ASP A 57 -7.12 24.88 3.88
N ALA A 58 -7.73 23.71 3.65
CA ALA A 58 -7.16 22.42 4.06
C ALA A 58 -5.83 22.10 3.36
N LEU A 59 -5.64 22.60 2.13
CA LEU A 59 -4.41 22.46 1.34
C LEU A 59 -3.38 23.56 1.60
N GLY A 60 -3.71 24.59 2.39
CA GLY A 60 -2.85 25.75 2.61
C GLY A 60 -2.72 26.69 1.40
N MET A 61 -3.67 26.65 0.45
CA MET A 61 -3.68 27.48 -0.76
C MET A 61 -4.44 28.79 -0.53
N ASP A 62 -3.87 29.92 -0.96
CA ASP A 62 -4.46 31.24 -0.72
C ASP A 62 -5.38 31.74 -1.84
N GLN A 63 -5.45 30.99 -2.96
CA GLN A 63 -6.24 31.35 -4.13
C GLN A 63 -7.01 30.16 -4.72
N VAL A 64 -8.23 30.45 -5.16
CA VAL A 64 -9.06 29.55 -5.96
C VAL A 64 -9.47 30.27 -7.25
N PHE A 65 -9.45 29.55 -8.35
CA PHE A 65 -9.90 30.02 -9.66
C PHE A 65 -11.09 29.20 -10.13
N LEU A 66 -12.18 29.87 -10.54
CA LEU A 66 -13.32 29.24 -11.21
C LEU A 66 -13.60 29.93 -12.55
N HIS A 67 -13.69 29.10 -13.59
CA HIS A 67 -14.08 29.53 -14.94
C HIS A 67 -15.59 29.86 -14.99
N PRO A 68 -16.09 30.79 -15.84
CA PRO A 68 -17.54 31.05 -15.98
C PRO A 68 -18.35 29.81 -16.37
N PHE A 69 -17.72 28.80 -16.96
CA PHE A 69 -18.31 27.50 -17.26
C PHE A 69 -17.90 26.40 -16.27
N ALA A 70 -17.47 26.74 -15.05
CA ALA A 70 -16.98 25.78 -14.05
C ALA A 70 -17.92 24.57 -13.87
N GLY A 71 -19.24 24.80 -13.80
CA GLY A 71 -20.24 23.73 -13.66
C GLY A 71 -20.24 22.68 -14.79
N VAL A 72 -19.80 23.06 -15.99
CA VAL A 72 -19.77 22.22 -17.20
C VAL A 72 -18.39 22.21 -17.88
N LEU A 73 -17.33 22.49 -17.11
CA LEU A 73 -16.01 22.77 -17.67
C LEU A 73 -15.42 21.59 -18.44
N SER A 74 -15.78 20.36 -18.08
CA SER A 74 -15.37 19.16 -18.81
C SER A 74 -15.92 19.14 -20.25
N ALA A 75 -17.21 19.50 -20.44
CA ALA A 75 -17.81 19.55 -21.77
C ALA A 75 -17.23 20.69 -22.61
N TYR A 76 -16.99 21.85 -21.97
CA TYR A 76 -16.27 22.96 -22.61
C TYR A 76 -14.87 22.52 -23.04
N GLY A 77 -14.10 21.90 -22.15
CA GLY A 77 -12.75 21.39 -22.41
C GLY A 77 -12.71 20.33 -23.52
N MET A 78 -13.70 19.44 -23.60
CA MET A 78 -13.82 18.48 -24.71
C MET A 78 -13.99 19.17 -26.06
N GLY A 79 -14.74 20.28 -26.12
CA GLY A 79 -14.91 21.06 -27.34
C GLY A 79 -13.66 21.86 -27.75
N LEU A 80 -12.82 22.20 -26.78
CA LEU A 80 -11.56 22.93 -27.00
C LEU A 80 -10.33 22.04 -27.18
N ALA A 81 -10.46 20.75 -26.87
CA ALA A 81 -9.32 19.85 -26.78
C ALA A 81 -8.54 19.80 -28.10
N ASP A 82 -7.23 19.87 -27.98
CA ASP A 82 -6.34 19.59 -29.10
C ASP A 82 -6.60 18.16 -29.60
N GLN A 83 -6.45 17.95 -30.90
CA GLN A 83 -6.43 16.60 -31.43
C GLN A 83 -5.05 16.03 -31.15
N VAL A 84 -5.00 15.01 -30.29
CA VAL A 84 -3.75 14.36 -29.87
C VAL A 84 -3.68 12.94 -30.39
N VAL A 85 -2.56 12.59 -31.01
CA VAL A 85 -2.21 11.20 -31.33
C VAL A 85 -0.94 10.83 -30.60
N MET A 86 -1.04 9.82 -29.74
CA MET A 86 0.10 9.20 -29.09
C MET A 86 0.56 7.94 -29.84
N ARG A 87 1.87 7.75 -29.93
CA ARG A 87 2.50 6.54 -30.46
C ARG A 87 3.67 6.16 -29.58
N GLU A 88 3.81 4.89 -29.30
CA GLU A 88 4.87 4.39 -28.43
C GLU A 88 5.42 3.08 -28.95
N GLN A 89 6.70 2.86 -28.71
CA GLN A 89 7.35 1.58 -28.96
C GLN A 89 8.40 1.27 -27.88
N ALA A 90 8.30 0.06 -27.32
CA ALA A 90 9.33 -0.50 -26.45
C ALA A 90 10.63 -0.75 -27.21
N MET A 91 11.74 -0.38 -26.57
CA MET A 91 13.11 -0.47 -27.07
C MET A 91 13.95 -1.40 -26.18
N GLU A 92 13.85 -1.23 -24.86
CA GLU A 92 14.57 -2.01 -23.85
C GLU A 92 16.08 -2.15 -24.10
N VAL A 93 16.76 -1.02 -24.38
CA VAL A 93 18.20 -0.99 -24.67
C VAL A 93 18.99 -0.14 -23.66
N PRO A 94 20.25 -0.50 -23.34
CA PRO A 94 21.13 0.37 -22.56
C PRO A 94 21.32 1.73 -23.23
N LEU A 95 21.14 2.81 -22.45
CA LEU A 95 21.32 4.17 -22.95
C LEU A 95 22.82 4.47 -23.12
N ASN A 96 23.28 4.41 -24.36
CA ASN A 96 24.63 4.73 -24.78
C ASN A 96 24.62 5.50 -26.11
N GLN A 97 25.80 5.87 -26.62
CA GLN A 97 25.91 6.65 -27.86
C GLN A 97 25.34 5.93 -29.09
N ALA A 98 25.41 4.59 -29.14
CA ALA A 98 24.87 3.80 -30.24
C ALA A 98 23.34 3.73 -30.19
N ALA A 99 22.74 3.68 -29.00
CA ALA A 99 21.29 3.65 -28.82
C ALA A 99 20.61 4.93 -29.33
N ILE A 100 21.29 6.09 -29.28
CA ILE A 100 20.73 7.37 -29.74
C ILE A 100 20.26 7.31 -31.20
N ALA A 101 21.00 6.65 -32.08
CA ALA A 101 20.63 6.52 -33.48
C ALA A 101 19.33 5.70 -33.64
N ALA A 102 19.24 4.55 -32.97
CA ALA A 102 18.06 3.68 -33.01
C ALA A 102 16.81 4.35 -32.39
N LEU A 103 16.98 5.10 -31.29
CA LEU A 103 15.92 5.88 -30.67
C LEU A 103 15.43 6.98 -31.63
N THR A 104 16.35 7.66 -32.31
CA THR A 104 16.03 8.73 -33.27
C THR A 104 15.30 8.19 -34.50
N GLU A 105 15.74 7.06 -35.05
CA GLU A 105 15.07 6.40 -36.19
C GLU A 105 13.64 5.97 -35.82
N THR A 106 13.48 5.33 -34.65
CA THR A 106 12.17 4.93 -34.13
C THR A 106 11.28 6.15 -33.93
N ALA A 107 11.81 7.22 -33.31
CA ALA A 107 11.09 8.47 -33.12
C ALA A 107 10.62 9.09 -34.44
N GLN A 108 11.46 9.10 -35.48
CA GLN A 108 11.11 9.63 -36.80
C GLN A 108 9.96 8.84 -37.45
N ARG A 109 10.02 7.51 -37.40
CA ARG A 109 8.96 6.65 -37.93
C ARG A 109 7.64 6.83 -37.19
N LEU A 110 7.67 6.80 -35.85
CA LEU A 110 6.47 7.02 -35.04
C LEU A 110 5.90 8.44 -35.21
N SER A 111 6.77 9.44 -35.37
CA SER A 111 6.35 10.82 -35.65
C SER A 111 5.67 10.97 -37.01
N ALA A 112 6.16 10.27 -38.04
CA ALA A 112 5.55 10.26 -39.35
C ALA A 112 4.15 9.60 -39.31
N ASP A 113 4.03 8.48 -38.59
CA ASP A 113 2.76 7.79 -38.40
C ASP A 113 1.74 8.64 -37.61
N ALA A 114 2.17 9.27 -36.51
CA ALA A 114 1.31 10.14 -35.70
C ALA A 114 0.81 11.37 -36.49
N ARG A 115 1.68 11.99 -37.31
CA ARG A 115 1.28 13.07 -38.22
C ARG A 115 0.29 12.60 -39.29
N ALA A 116 0.49 11.41 -39.85
CA ALA A 116 -0.43 10.86 -40.85
C ALA A 116 -1.81 10.58 -40.25
N ALA A 117 -1.86 10.05 -39.02
CA ALA A 117 -3.11 9.81 -38.30
C ALA A 117 -3.90 11.09 -38.01
N LEU A 118 -3.24 12.17 -37.58
CA LEU A 118 -3.90 13.47 -37.38
C LEU A 118 -4.42 14.06 -38.69
N ARG A 119 -3.67 13.95 -39.79
CA ARG A 119 -4.15 14.41 -41.11
C ARG A 119 -5.38 13.63 -41.58
N ALA A 120 -5.44 12.33 -41.30
CA ALA A 120 -6.60 11.50 -41.62
C ALA A 120 -7.87 11.92 -40.84
N GLN A 121 -7.69 12.59 -39.69
CA GLN A 121 -8.77 13.18 -38.89
C GLN A 121 -9.11 14.62 -39.33
N GLY A 122 -8.45 15.15 -40.36
CA GLY A 122 -8.71 16.48 -40.92
C GLY A 122 -7.78 17.59 -40.41
N ALA A 123 -6.74 17.28 -39.63
CA ALA A 123 -5.78 18.27 -39.17
C ALA A 123 -4.88 18.81 -40.29
N GLN A 124 -4.64 20.11 -40.32
CA GLN A 124 -3.73 20.76 -41.26
C GLN A 124 -2.27 20.44 -40.92
N ALA A 125 -1.44 20.19 -41.94
CA ALA A 125 -0.07 19.71 -41.74
C ALA A 125 0.83 20.72 -41.01
N GLU A 126 0.57 22.01 -41.22
CA GLU A 126 1.37 23.15 -40.80
C GLU A 126 1.23 23.44 -39.30
N ILE A 127 0.11 23.04 -38.71
CA ILE A 127 -0.19 23.30 -37.28
C ILE A 127 0.17 22.11 -36.37
N ILE A 128 0.49 20.94 -36.94
CA ILE A 128 0.83 19.74 -36.16
C ILE A 128 2.22 19.89 -35.53
N ARG A 129 2.24 19.93 -34.20
CA ARG A 129 3.45 19.90 -33.36
C ARG A 129 3.70 18.48 -32.90
N VAL A 130 4.96 18.09 -32.79
CA VAL A 130 5.35 16.77 -32.32
C VAL A 130 6.37 16.92 -31.21
N ALA A 131 6.06 16.36 -30.04
CA ALA A 131 7.00 16.15 -28.95
C ALA A 131 7.46 14.69 -28.94
N VAL A 132 8.75 14.50 -28.69
CA VAL A 132 9.39 13.18 -28.66
C VAL A 132 10.00 12.99 -27.29
N PHE A 133 9.62 11.89 -26.64
CA PHE A 133 10.11 11.50 -25.33
C PHE A 133 10.79 10.13 -25.40
N VAL A 134 11.79 9.96 -24.56
CA VAL A 134 12.38 8.66 -24.24
C VAL A 134 12.06 8.36 -22.79
N HIS A 135 11.47 7.19 -22.54
CA HIS A 135 11.25 6.67 -21.21
C HIS A 135 12.57 6.08 -20.71
N LEU A 136 13.18 6.74 -19.73
CA LEU A 136 14.45 6.30 -19.13
C LEU A 136 14.22 5.76 -17.74
N ARG A 137 14.93 4.68 -17.41
CA ARG A 137 14.97 4.10 -16.06
C ARG A 137 16.39 3.70 -15.69
N TYR A 138 16.69 3.59 -14.40
CA TYR A 138 17.94 2.96 -13.98
C TYR A 138 17.92 1.46 -14.33
N ALA A 139 19.03 0.92 -14.80
CA ALA A 139 19.16 -0.51 -15.09
C ALA A 139 18.80 -1.33 -13.85
N GLY A 140 17.88 -2.28 -13.99
CA GLY A 140 17.33 -3.09 -12.89
C GLY A 140 16.13 -2.47 -12.16
N THR A 141 15.70 -1.25 -12.51
CA THR A 141 14.48 -0.60 -12.00
C THR A 141 13.42 -0.50 -13.11
N GLU A 142 12.15 -0.36 -12.78
CA GLU A 142 11.02 -0.27 -13.76
C GLU A 142 10.32 1.09 -13.79
N ALA A 143 10.72 2.03 -12.93
CA ALA A 143 10.11 3.36 -12.93
C ALA A 143 10.79 4.21 -14.01
N ALA A 144 10.17 4.26 -15.20
CA ALA A 144 10.61 5.18 -16.22
C ALA A 144 10.14 6.62 -15.94
N LEU A 145 11.05 7.55 -16.24
CA LEU A 145 10.74 8.97 -16.34
C LEU A 145 10.89 9.38 -17.81
N ALA A 146 9.85 10.01 -18.34
CA ALA A 146 9.90 10.58 -19.68
C ALA A 146 10.87 11.77 -19.70
N VAL A 147 11.86 11.73 -20.58
CA VAL A 147 12.74 12.86 -20.88
C VAL A 147 12.64 13.20 -22.37
N PRO A 148 12.80 14.48 -22.76
CA PRO A 148 12.87 14.84 -24.18
C PRO A 148 14.00 14.08 -24.88
N LEU A 149 13.76 13.57 -26.09
CA LEU A 149 14.83 12.97 -26.91
C LEU A 149 15.87 14.06 -27.24
N ALA A 150 17.10 13.87 -26.75
CA ALA A 150 18.18 14.85 -26.87
C ALA A 150 19.55 14.13 -26.93
N THR A 151 20.65 14.85 -26.70
CA THR A 151 21.96 14.19 -26.57
C THR A 151 22.02 13.30 -25.33
N LEU A 152 22.93 12.31 -25.32
CA LEU A 152 23.12 11.40 -24.19
C LEU A 152 23.31 12.15 -22.86
N ARG A 153 24.08 13.25 -22.87
CA ARG A 153 24.35 14.05 -21.67
C ARG A 153 23.08 14.74 -21.15
N GLU A 154 22.35 15.42 -22.02
CA GLU A 154 21.14 16.17 -21.65
C GLU A 154 20.03 15.25 -21.12
N MET A 155 19.88 14.06 -21.73
CA MET A 155 18.93 13.07 -21.26
C MET A 155 19.30 12.53 -19.88
N ARG A 156 20.59 12.25 -19.60
CA ARG A 156 21.07 11.84 -18.27
C ARG A 156 20.84 12.92 -17.21
N GLU A 157 21.12 14.17 -17.54
CA GLU A 157 20.93 15.31 -16.64
C GLU A 157 19.44 15.53 -16.33
N SER A 158 18.59 15.51 -17.38
CA SER A 158 17.13 15.64 -17.23
C SER A 158 16.55 14.51 -16.38
N PHE A 159 16.96 13.27 -16.65
CA PHE A 159 16.55 12.12 -15.85
C PHE A 159 17.00 12.27 -14.39
N THR A 160 18.25 12.65 -14.14
CA THR A 160 18.79 12.82 -12.77
C THR A 160 18.02 13.89 -12.00
N MET A 161 17.70 15.01 -12.65
CA MET A 161 16.90 16.10 -12.06
C MET A 161 15.48 15.62 -11.72
N LEU A 162 14.80 15.01 -12.68
CA LEU A 162 13.44 14.49 -12.49
C LEU A 162 13.40 13.41 -11.41
N HIS A 163 14.41 12.54 -11.37
CA HIS A 163 14.52 11.47 -10.37
C HIS A 163 14.72 12.04 -8.97
N ARG A 164 15.58 13.06 -8.78
CA ARG A 164 15.73 13.75 -7.49
C ARG A 164 14.45 14.45 -7.06
N ALA A 165 13.76 15.12 -7.98
CA ALA A 165 12.50 15.81 -7.69
C ALA A 165 11.38 14.83 -7.31
N ARG A 166 11.30 13.68 -7.98
CA ARG A 166 10.26 12.67 -7.78
C ARG A 166 10.51 11.77 -6.57
N PHE A 167 11.76 11.36 -6.34
CA PHE A 167 12.11 10.32 -5.37
C PHE A 167 13.04 10.79 -4.24
N GLY A 168 13.51 12.04 -4.28
CA GLY A 168 14.38 12.62 -3.24
C GLY A 168 15.87 12.26 -3.36
N PHE A 169 16.24 11.37 -4.28
CA PHE A 169 17.63 10.97 -4.53
C PHE A 169 17.89 10.71 -6.03
N ALA A 170 19.14 10.51 -6.42
CA ALA A 170 19.51 9.94 -7.72
C ALA A 170 20.86 9.21 -7.62
N THR A 171 21.05 8.19 -8.45
CA THR A 171 22.29 7.41 -8.56
C THR A 171 22.94 7.64 -9.93
N PRO A 172 23.57 8.80 -10.18
CA PRO A 172 24.09 9.17 -11.50
C PRO A 172 25.14 8.19 -12.07
N GLU A 173 25.80 7.45 -11.19
CA GLU A 173 26.79 6.41 -11.52
C GLU A 173 26.16 5.19 -12.22
N ARG A 174 24.86 4.95 -11.99
CA ARG A 174 24.16 3.76 -12.46
C ARG A 174 23.78 3.88 -13.93
N ALA A 175 23.91 2.78 -14.67
CA ALA A 175 23.50 2.72 -16.07
C ALA A 175 22.00 3.01 -16.24
N LEU A 176 21.62 3.66 -17.34
CA LEU A 176 20.24 3.89 -17.73
C LEU A 176 19.82 2.95 -18.86
N ILE A 177 18.54 2.58 -18.87
CA ILE A 177 17.88 1.84 -19.95
C ILE A 177 16.89 2.80 -20.61
N ALA A 178 16.90 2.83 -21.94
CA ALA A 178 15.83 3.41 -22.74
C ALA A 178 14.76 2.34 -22.93
N GLU A 179 13.71 2.44 -22.11
CA GLU A 179 12.59 1.51 -22.10
C GLU A 179 11.74 1.64 -23.35
N ALA A 180 11.33 2.86 -23.69
CA ALA A 180 10.46 3.13 -24.82
C ALA A 180 10.73 4.51 -25.44
N VAL A 181 10.33 4.66 -26.70
CA VAL A 181 10.18 5.96 -27.37
C VAL A 181 8.70 6.27 -27.48
N ALA A 182 8.30 7.43 -26.96
CA ALA A 182 6.93 7.91 -27.00
C ALA A 182 6.85 9.23 -27.77
N ILE A 183 5.84 9.34 -28.63
CA ILE A 183 5.53 10.50 -29.45
C ILE A 183 4.17 11.04 -29.05
N GLU A 184 4.11 12.35 -28.87
CA GLU A 184 2.86 13.08 -28.75
C GLU A 184 2.77 14.07 -29.92
N ALA A 185 1.89 13.76 -30.88
CA ALA A 185 1.55 14.67 -31.96
C ALA A 185 0.27 15.43 -31.59
N VAL A 186 0.30 16.75 -31.70
CA VAL A 186 -0.77 17.64 -31.29
C VAL A 186 -1.13 18.55 -32.45
N ALA A 187 -2.39 18.51 -32.89
CA ALA A 187 -2.96 19.57 -33.71
C ALA A 187 -3.82 20.46 -32.82
N PRO A 188 -3.46 21.74 -32.65
CA PRO A 188 -4.16 22.62 -31.73
C PRO A 188 -5.62 22.79 -32.13
N GLY A 189 -6.50 22.80 -31.14
CA GLY A 189 -7.91 23.14 -31.31
C GLY A 189 -8.10 24.59 -31.79
N ALA A 190 -9.34 24.94 -32.13
CA ALA A 190 -9.65 26.34 -32.48
C ALA A 190 -9.38 27.24 -31.27
N PRO A 191 -8.65 28.36 -31.42
CA PRO A 191 -8.48 29.30 -30.34
C PRO A 191 -9.84 29.89 -29.98
N VAL A 192 -10.19 29.87 -28.69
CA VAL A 192 -11.40 30.51 -28.18
C VAL A 192 -11.01 31.78 -27.45
N GLU A 193 -11.52 32.91 -27.96
CA GLU A 193 -11.46 34.17 -27.25
C GLU A 193 -12.61 34.22 -26.25
N GLU A 194 -12.27 34.29 -24.97
CA GLU A 194 -13.25 34.49 -23.91
C GLU A 194 -13.78 35.93 -23.96
N ALA A 195 -15.10 36.06 -23.87
CA ALA A 195 -15.76 37.37 -23.92
C ALA A 195 -15.37 38.22 -22.71
N LEU A 196 -15.03 39.49 -22.97
CA LEU A 196 -14.78 40.46 -21.91
C LEU A 196 -16.09 41.07 -21.41
N ILE A 197 -16.18 41.26 -20.10
CA ILE A 197 -17.25 42.01 -19.44
C ILE A 197 -16.70 43.34 -18.93
N ALA A 198 -17.54 44.38 -18.98
CA ALA A 198 -17.16 45.71 -18.53
C ALA A 198 -17.27 45.82 -17.00
N PRO A 199 -16.47 46.71 -16.36
CA PRO A 199 -16.65 47.05 -14.96
C PRO A 199 -17.95 47.82 -14.74
N ARG A 200 -18.49 47.74 -13.53
CA ARG A 200 -19.70 48.47 -13.15
C ARG A 200 -19.44 49.99 -13.18
N ALA A 201 -20.34 50.74 -13.83
CA ALA A 201 -20.18 52.18 -13.96
C ALA A 201 -20.27 52.93 -12.61
N THR A 202 -21.22 52.56 -11.74
CA THR A 202 -21.39 53.11 -10.39
C THR A 202 -22.10 52.09 -9.47
N GLY A 203 -21.85 52.17 -8.16
CA GLY A 203 -22.50 51.33 -7.13
C GLY A 203 -21.78 50.03 -6.82
N THR A 204 -22.36 49.22 -5.92
CA THR A 204 -21.87 47.89 -5.56
C THR A 204 -22.83 46.82 -6.10
N PRO A 205 -22.37 45.57 -6.30
CA PRO A 205 -23.27 44.47 -6.65
C PRO A 205 -24.37 44.34 -5.60
N VAL A 206 -25.61 44.12 -6.07
CA VAL A 206 -26.81 44.04 -5.24
C VAL A 206 -27.21 42.57 -5.10
N PRO A 207 -27.41 42.06 -3.87
CA PRO A 207 -27.87 40.69 -3.68
C PRO A 207 -29.31 40.53 -4.17
N ILE A 208 -29.59 39.39 -4.77
CA ILE A 208 -30.95 38.99 -5.18
C ILE A 208 -31.76 38.39 -4.03
N ASP A 209 -31.08 37.91 -2.98
CA ASP A 209 -31.70 37.32 -1.78
C ASP A 209 -30.72 37.35 -0.60
N VAL A 210 -31.20 37.02 0.60
CA VAL A 210 -30.38 36.79 1.80
C VAL A 210 -30.88 35.51 2.49
N VAL A 211 -29.99 34.54 2.66
CA VAL A 211 -30.33 33.22 3.22
C VAL A 211 -29.53 32.92 4.48
N ARG A 212 -30.04 32.01 5.31
CA ARG A 212 -29.33 31.51 6.48
C ARG A 212 -28.30 30.46 6.05
N LEU A 213 -27.02 30.74 6.31
CA LEU A 213 -25.90 29.83 6.05
C LEU A 213 -25.19 29.48 7.36
N TYR A 214 -25.03 28.20 7.67
CA TYR A 214 -24.23 27.76 8.81
C TYR A 214 -22.82 27.44 8.33
N SER A 215 -21.82 28.18 8.83
CA SER A 215 -20.41 27.98 8.50
C SER A 215 -19.51 28.53 9.60
N ALA A 216 -18.34 27.91 9.79
CA ALA A 216 -17.40 28.23 10.86
C ALA A 216 -18.05 28.20 12.25
N GLY A 217 -18.96 27.24 12.47
CA GLY A 217 -19.66 27.04 13.75
C GLY A 217 -20.67 28.12 14.12
N ALA A 218 -21.09 28.95 13.17
CA ALA A 218 -22.08 30.00 13.41
C ALA A 218 -23.06 30.14 12.24
N TRP A 219 -24.24 30.64 12.54
CA TRP A 219 -25.19 31.06 11.52
C TRP A 219 -24.89 32.48 11.03
N HIS A 220 -24.94 32.65 9.71
CA HIS A 220 -24.75 33.92 9.02
C HIS A 220 -25.95 34.23 8.13
N ASP A 221 -26.26 35.51 7.97
CA ASP A 221 -27.20 35.99 6.96
C ASP A 221 -26.40 36.27 5.68
N ALA A 222 -26.31 35.26 4.81
CA ALA A 222 -25.47 35.26 3.63
C ALA A 222 -26.20 35.88 2.42
N PRO A 223 -25.72 37.00 1.87
CA PRO A 223 -26.27 37.55 0.63
C PRO A 223 -26.05 36.57 -0.54
N VAL A 224 -27.08 36.44 -1.37
CA VAL A 224 -27.06 35.64 -2.61
C VAL A 224 -26.94 36.58 -3.79
N PHE A 225 -25.94 36.37 -4.64
CA PHE A 225 -25.74 37.12 -5.87
C PHE A 225 -26.04 36.23 -7.08
N ASP A 226 -26.64 36.82 -8.11
CA ASP A 226 -26.79 36.16 -9.40
C ASP A 226 -25.54 36.38 -10.25
N ARG A 227 -24.96 35.31 -10.80
CA ARG A 227 -23.71 35.39 -11.56
C ARG A 227 -23.79 36.37 -12.73
N ASP A 228 -24.91 36.36 -13.45
CA ASP A 228 -25.14 37.17 -14.64
C ASP A 228 -25.30 38.67 -14.34
N ALA A 229 -25.54 39.04 -13.08
CA ALA A 229 -25.68 40.43 -12.64
C ALA A 229 -24.34 41.05 -12.16
N LEU A 230 -23.27 40.26 -12.09
CA LEU A 230 -21.95 40.72 -11.66
C LEU A 230 -21.16 41.30 -12.83
N ALA A 231 -20.38 42.33 -12.55
CA ALA A 231 -19.54 43.04 -13.51
C ALA A 231 -18.05 42.81 -13.23
N ALA A 232 -17.17 43.19 -14.16
CA ALA A 232 -15.73 43.09 -13.92
C ALA A 232 -15.33 43.91 -12.68
N GLU A 233 -14.37 43.37 -11.93
CA GLU A 233 -13.82 43.91 -10.67
C GLU A 233 -14.80 43.98 -9.49
N ASP A 234 -16.05 43.52 -9.65
CA ASP A 234 -16.96 43.35 -8.52
C ASP A 234 -16.32 42.41 -7.48
N CYS A 235 -16.34 42.82 -6.22
CA CYS A 235 -15.78 42.09 -5.09
C CYS A 235 -16.88 41.70 -4.10
N ILE A 236 -16.96 40.40 -3.77
CA ILE A 236 -17.93 39.84 -2.85
C ILE A 236 -17.17 39.24 -1.68
N ARG A 237 -17.40 39.75 -0.47
CA ARG A 237 -16.81 39.19 0.75
C ARG A 237 -17.71 38.10 1.30
N GLY A 238 -17.10 36.98 1.73
CA GLY A 238 -17.81 35.94 2.45
C GLY A 238 -18.17 36.36 3.87
N PRO A 239 -19.16 35.70 4.51
CA PRO A 239 -19.97 34.60 4.00
C PRO A 239 -21.00 35.05 2.95
N ALA A 240 -20.99 34.45 1.75
CA ALA A 240 -21.90 34.80 0.65
C ALA A 240 -22.09 33.64 -0.33
N LEU A 241 -23.16 33.68 -1.13
CA LEU A 241 -23.45 32.71 -2.18
C LEU A 241 -23.50 33.37 -3.55
N ILE A 242 -22.91 32.72 -4.55
CA ILE A 242 -23.05 33.10 -5.96
C ILE A 242 -23.80 31.98 -6.67
N ARG A 243 -25.02 32.28 -7.12
CA ARG A 243 -25.84 31.36 -7.90
C ARG A 243 -25.47 31.47 -9.37
N GLU A 244 -25.26 30.32 -10.01
CA GLU A 244 -24.99 30.20 -11.43
C GLU A 244 -26.04 29.28 -12.07
N ALA A 245 -26.20 29.34 -13.39
CA ALA A 245 -27.16 28.46 -14.08
C ALA A 245 -26.86 26.96 -13.88
N ASN A 246 -25.59 26.60 -13.75
CA ASN A 246 -25.12 25.21 -13.69
C ASN A 246 -24.28 24.89 -12.43
N ALA A 247 -24.18 25.81 -11.47
CA ALA A 247 -23.35 25.66 -10.28
C ALA A 247 -23.80 26.59 -9.14
N THR A 248 -23.24 26.39 -7.95
CA THR A 248 -23.33 27.34 -6.85
C THR A 248 -21.96 27.45 -6.19
N THR A 249 -21.48 28.67 -6.04
CA THR A 249 -20.20 28.96 -5.43
C THR A 249 -20.41 29.56 -4.04
N VAL A 250 -19.84 28.92 -3.03
CA VAL A 250 -19.88 29.37 -1.63
C VAL A 250 -18.62 30.17 -1.35
N ILE A 251 -18.77 31.42 -0.90
CA ILE A 251 -17.67 32.24 -0.43
C ILE A 251 -17.68 32.16 1.10
N GLU A 252 -16.78 31.36 1.65
CA GLU A 252 -16.70 31.14 3.10
C GLU A 252 -16.27 32.40 3.87
N PRO A 253 -16.50 32.46 5.20
CA PRO A 253 -15.86 33.45 6.06
C PRO A 253 -14.34 33.52 5.79
N ASP A 254 -13.75 34.71 5.91
CA ASP A 254 -12.34 35.00 5.58
C ASP A 254 -11.93 34.85 4.11
N TRP A 255 -12.88 34.60 3.21
CA TRP A 255 -12.65 34.60 1.77
C TRP A 255 -13.33 35.80 1.10
N GLN A 256 -12.82 36.18 -0.06
CA GLN A 256 -13.48 37.11 -0.97
C GLN A 256 -13.37 36.60 -2.39
N ALA A 257 -14.41 36.81 -3.20
CA ALA A 257 -14.39 36.62 -4.64
C ALA A 257 -14.19 37.96 -5.33
N ARG A 258 -13.37 37.98 -6.38
CA ARG A 258 -13.29 39.06 -7.36
C ARG A 258 -13.67 38.53 -8.73
N VAL A 259 -14.55 39.24 -9.42
CA VAL A 259 -14.87 38.95 -10.83
C VAL A 259 -13.81 39.60 -11.72
N THR A 260 -13.21 38.84 -12.64
CA THR A 260 -12.21 39.40 -13.56
C THR A 260 -12.87 39.97 -14.82
N GLY A 261 -12.11 40.68 -15.65
CA GLY A 261 -12.58 41.16 -16.96
C GLY A 261 -13.04 40.06 -17.94
N GLN A 262 -12.58 38.81 -17.78
CA GLN A 262 -13.03 37.65 -18.56
C GLN A 262 -14.18 36.89 -17.91
N ASN A 263 -14.81 37.50 -16.89
CA ASN A 263 -15.85 36.86 -16.10
C ASN A 263 -15.36 35.57 -15.40
N HIS A 264 -14.11 35.52 -14.93
CA HIS A 264 -13.63 34.50 -13.99
C HIS A 264 -14.02 34.87 -12.56
N LEU A 265 -14.14 33.88 -11.67
CA LEU A 265 -14.12 34.11 -10.22
C LEU A 265 -12.71 33.79 -9.69
N LEU A 266 -12.02 34.82 -9.21
CA LEU A 266 -10.80 34.63 -8.44
C LEU A 266 -11.13 34.83 -6.96
N LEU A 267 -11.11 33.75 -6.20
CA LEU A 267 -11.28 33.79 -4.77
C LEU A 267 -9.91 33.89 -4.12
N SER A 268 -9.79 34.78 -3.13
CA SER A 268 -8.57 35.00 -2.37
C SER A 268 -8.89 35.05 -0.89
N ARG A 269 -8.03 34.46 -0.08
CA ARG A 269 -8.12 34.59 1.36
C ARG A 269 -7.85 36.04 1.79
N ASN A 270 -8.69 36.60 2.65
CA ASN A 270 -8.63 38.01 3.06
C ASN A 270 -8.09 38.21 4.50
N ALA A 271 -7.94 37.12 5.28
CA ALA A 271 -7.32 37.12 6.59
C ALA A 271 -6.13 36.15 6.63
N ALA A 272 -5.30 36.21 7.68
CA ALA A 272 -4.33 35.15 7.97
C ALA A 272 -5.08 33.91 8.51
N ARG A 273 -4.65 32.70 8.14
CA ARG A 273 -5.23 31.48 8.72
C ARG A 273 -5.05 31.54 10.23
N THR A 274 -6.15 31.46 10.98
CA THR A 274 -6.08 31.29 12.43
C THR A 274 -5.40 29.95 12.70
N GLY A 275 -4.13 30.00 13.09
CA GLY A 275 -3.37 28.84 13.51
C GLY A 275 -4.00 28.25 14.78
N ARG A 276 -4.08 26.91 14.79
CA ARG A 276 -4.68 26.04 15.82
C ARG A 276 -6.20 26.17 15.96
N VAL A 277 -6.89 25.15 15.45
CA VAL A 277 -8.21 24.78 15.96
C VAL A 277 -8.03 24.45 17.45
N VAL A 278 -8.74 25.15 18.34
CA VAL A 278 -8.80 24.79 19.76
C VAL A 278 -9.65 23.51 19.85
N ILE A 279 -8.96 22.38 19.80
CA ILE A 279 -9.58 21.05 19.83
C ILE A 279 -9.53 20.53 21.27
N GLY A 280 -10.69 20.13 21.80
CA GLY A 280 -10.76 19.41 23.07
C GLY A 280 -10.01 18.08 22.98
N THR A 281 -9.17 17.78 23.97
CA THR A 281 -8.36 16.55 24.02
C THR A 281 -8.96 15.46 24.91
N GLU A 282 -9.92 15.81 25.77
CA GLU A 282 -10.47 14.91 26.81
C GLU A 282 -11.46 13.88 26.28
N ARG A 283 -12.29 14.23 25.29
CA ARG A 283 -13.25 13.31 24.65
C ARG A 283 -13.07 13.36 23.15
N ALA A 284 -13.13 12.18 22.53
CA ALA A 284 -13.06 12.07 21.07
C ALA A 284 -14.27 12.78 20.44
N ASP A 285 -14.02 13.79 19.62
CA ASP A 285 -14.99 14.28 18.65
C ASP A 285 -15.04 13.26 17.49
N PRO A 286 -16.21 12.70 17.14
CA PRO A 286 -16.34 11.70 16.08
C PRO A 286 -15.81 12.16 14.72
N VAL A 287 -15.97 13.45 14.39
CA VAL A 287 -15.50 14.05 13.13
C VAL A 287 -13.98 14.10 13.12
N LEU A 288 -13.38 14.57 14.23
CA LEU A 288 -11.93 14.64 14.34
C LEU A 288 -11.30 13.25 14.48
N LEU A 289 -11.99 12.29 15.11
CA LEU A 289 -11.55 10.90 15.18
C LEU A 289 -11.41 10.31 13.78
N GLU A 290 -12.41 10.50 12.93
CA GLU A 290 -12.39 10.06 11.54
C GLU A 290 -11.32 10.79 10.73
N LEU A 291 -11.16 12.10 10.95
CA LEU A 291 -10.11 12.90 10.31
C LEU A 291 -8.71 12.38 10.68
N PHE A 292 -8.43 12.15 11.96
CA PHE A 292 -7.12 11.67 12.41
C PHE A 292 -6.85 10.24 11.98
N ASN A 293 -7.87 9.38 11.98
CA ASN A 293 -7.79 8.02 11.42
C ASN A 293 -7.31 8.07 9.96
N ASN A 294 -7.99 8.86 9.12
CA ASN A 294 -7.59 9.06 7.73
C ASN A 294 -6.21 9.70 7.60
N LEU A 295 -5.84 10.68 8.43
CA LEU A 295 -4.51 11.29 8.38
C LEU A 295 -3.38 10.28 8.64
N PHE A 296 -3.49 9.45 9.68
CA PHE A 296 -2.47 8.45 9.99
C PHE A 296 -2.38 7.37 8.92
N MET A 297 -3.52 6.89 8.41
CA MET A 297 -3.55 5.93 7.29
C MET A 297 -2.87 6.50 6.04
N ASN A 298 -3.18 7.75 5.68
CA ASN A 298 -2.58 8.43 4.53
C ASN A 298 -1.05 8.57 4.64
N VAL A 299 -0.53 8.85 5.84
CA VAL A 299 0.92 8.89 6.07
C VAL A 299 1.54 7.53 5.75
N ALA A 300 0.95 6.44 6.25
CA ALA A 300 1.44 5.08 6.00
C ALA A 300 1.37 4.70 4.51
N GLU A 301 0.29 5.07 3.81
CA GLU A 301 0.13 4.85 2.36
C GLU A 301 1.15 5.65 1.53
N GLN A 302 1.45 6.90 1.91
CA GLN A 302 2.47 7.69 1.23
C GLN A 302 3.87 7.10 1.40
N THR A 303 4.20 6.59 2.60
CA THR A 303 5.42 5.81 2.86
C THR A 303 5.45 4.59 1.93
N GLY A 304 4.35 3.83 1.85
CA GLY A 304 4.26 2.65 0.98
C GLY A 304 4.43 2.96 -0.50
N SER A 305 3.84 4.07 -0.99
CA SER A 305 3.99 4.51 -2.38
C SER A 305 5.44 4.86 -2.72
N VAL A 306 6.19 5.49 -1.80
CA VAL A 306 7.61 5.76 -2.02
C VAL A 306 8.40 4.44 -2.07
N LEU A 307 8.13 3.51 -1.15
CA LEU A 307 8.81 2.21 -1.11
C LEU A 307 8.59 1.45 -2.42
N GLN A 308 7.34 1.29 -2.85
CA GLN A 308 6.99 0.61 -4.10
C GLN A 308 7.74 1.19 -5.31
N ASN A 309 7.74 2.51 -5.45
CA ASN A 309 8.30 3.15 -6.64
C ASN A 309 9.84 3.12 -6.69
N THR A 310 10.50 3.09 -5.53
CA THR A 310 11.96 3.19 -5.40
C THR A 310 12.65 1.85 -5.20
N ALA A 311 11.90 0.80 -4.82
CA ALA A 311 12.41 -0.55 -4.70
C ALA A 311 12.87 -1.14 -6.03
N MET A 312 13.79 -2.10 -5.93
CA MET A 312 14.42 -2.79 -7.05
C MET A 312 13.88 -4.20 -7.25
N SER A 313 13.55 -4.91 -6.17
CA SER A 313 13.05 -6.27 -6.25
C SER A 313 11.62 -6.33 -6.79
N VAL A 314 11.36 -7.37 -7.58
CA VAL A 314 10.00 -7.72 -8.06
C VAL A 314 9.05 -7.91 -6.88
N ASN A 315 9.54 -8.46 -5.76
CA ASN A 315 8.77 -8.69 -4.53
C ASN A 315 8.14 -7.42 -3.98
N ILE A 316 8.95 -6.40 -3.70
CA ILE A 316 8.44 -5.16 -3.10
C ILE A 316 7.69 -4.35 -4.15
N LYS A 317 8.23 -4.23 -5.36
CA LYS A 317 7.73 -3.31 -6.36
C LYS A 317 6.44 -3.79 -7.07
N GLU A 318 6.47 -5.00 -7.59
CA GLU A 318 5.39 -5.55 -8.42
C GLU A 318 4.40 -6.35 -7.58
N ARG A 319 4.92 -7.18 -6.68
CA ARG A 319 4.09 -8.06 -5.85
C ARG A 319 3.51 -7.37 -4.61
N LEU A 320 4.00 -6.18 -4.26
CA LEU A 320 3.59 -5.42 -3.07
C LEU A 320 3.82 -6.18 -1.76
N ASP A 321 4.88 -6.98 -1.70
CA ASP A 321 5.25 -7.73 -0.51
C ASP A 321 6.05 -6.86 0.48
N PHE A 322 5.37 -5.84 1.00
CA PHE A 322 5.90 -4.93 1.99
C PHE A 322 4.77 -4.38 2.86
N SER A 323 5.09 -3.73 3.97
CA SER A 323 4.11 -2.97 4.76
C SER A 323 4.77 -1.76 5.41
N CYS A 324 4.00 -0.69 5.51
CA CYS A 324 4.44 0.57 6.12
C CYS A 324 3.48 0.91 7.26
N ALA A 325 4.02 1.35 8.40
CA ALA A 325 3.27 1.54 9.61
C ALA A 325 3.82 2.67 10.47
N ILE A 326 2.92 3.24 11.28
CA ILE A 326 3.20 4.29 12.25
C ILE A 326 2.96 3.72 13.64
N PHE A 327 3.87 4.01 14.56
CA PHE A 327 3.81 3.58 15.94
C PHE A 327 3.88 4.78 16.87
N ASP A 328 3.25 4.65 18.03
CA ASP A 328 3.41 5.61 19.11
C ASP A 328 4.80 5.50 19.76
N ALA A 329 5.10 6.40 20.71
CA ALA A 329 6.38 6.43 21.42
C ALA A 329 6.68 5.15 22.24
N SER A 330 5.68 4.31 22.50
CA SER A 330 5.83 3.02 23.20
C SER A 330 6.01 1.84 22.25
N GLY A 331 5.91 2.06 20.93
CA GLY A 331 5.94 1.01 19.92
C GLY A 331 4.58 0.32 19.70
N GLY A 332 3.48 0.94 20.13
CA GLY A 332 2.13 0.48 19.81
C GLY A 332 1.76 0.83 18.37
N LEU A 333 1.25 -0.12 17.60
CA LEU A 333 0.80 0.12 16.23
C LEU A 333 -0.39 1.08 16.22
N VAL A 334 -0.30 2.19 15.48
CA VAL A 334 -1.33 3.24 15.37
C VAL A 334 -2.11 3.11 14.05
N ALA A 335 -1.39 3.02 12.93
CA ALA A 335 -1.94 2.94 11.59
C ALA A 335 -0.97 2.25 10.64
N ASN A 336 -1.48 1.72 9.53
CA ASN A 336 -0.68 1.00 8.55
C ASN A 336 -1.26 1.06 7.14
N ALA A 337 -0.42 0.91 6.12
CA ALA A 337 -0.89 0.64 4.76
C ALA A 337 -1.31 -0.84 4.64
N PRO A 338 -2.51 -1.16 4.11
CA PRO A 338 -3.05 -2.52 4.09
C PRO A 338 -2.47 -3.35 2.93
N HIS A 339 -1.26 -3.87 3.10
CA HIS A 339 -0.61 -4.74 2.12
C HIS A 339 -0.56 -6.20 2.58
N VAL A 340 0.17 -6.53 3.66
CA VAL A 340 0.33 -7.93 4.11
C VAL A 340 -0.02 -8.05 5.60
N PRO A 341 -1.13 -8.72 5.98
CA PRO A 341 -1.60 -8.73 7.37
C PRO A 341 -0.61 -9.27 8.41
N VAL A 342 0.24 -10.23 8.02
CA VAL A 342 1.23 -10.83 8.94
C VAL A 342 2.29 -9.84 9.43
N HIS A 343 2.67 -8.87 8.59
CA HIS A 343 3.64 -7.84 8.97
C HIS A 343 3.12 -6.99 10.14
N LEU A 344 1.82 -6.67 10.11
CA LEU A 344 1.22 -5.65 10.94
C LEU A 344 1.20 -6.03 12.42
N GLY A 345 0.84 -7.29 12.73
CA GLY A 345 0.85 -7.76 14.12
C GLY A 345 2.25 -7.99 14.71
N ALA A 346 3.29 -8.09 13.87
CA ALA A 346 4.65 -8.37 14.29
C ALA A 346 5.56 -7.12 14.37
N MET A 347 5.35 -6.11 13.52
CA MET A 347 6.23 -4.92 13.48
C MET A 347 6.25 -4.11 14.78
N GLY A 348 5.16 -4.09 15.56
CA GLY A 348 5.16 -3.44 16.88
C GLY A 348 6.18 -4.06 17.85
N GLU A 349 6.39 -5.38 17.76
CA GLU A 349 7.40 -6.07 18.56
C GLU A 349 8.82 -5.73 18.12
N SER A 350 9.04 -5.50 16.82
CA SER A 350 10.31 -4.98 16.30
C SER A 350 10.63 -3.62 16.92
N VAL A 351 9.66 -2.70 16.96
CA VAL A 351 9.84 -1.36 17.55
C VAL A 351 10.11 -1.44 19.05
N ARG A 352 9.35 -2.26 19.78
CA ARG A 352 9.57 -2.48 21.23
C ARG A 352 10.95 -3.08 21.51
N THR A 353 11.44 -3.98 20.66
CA THR A 353 12.80 -4.54 20.79
C THR A 353 13.87 -3.47 20.60
N VAL A 354 13.74 -2.62 19.57
CA VAL A 354 14.65 -1.49 19.35
C VAL A 354 14.60 -0.51 20.53
N LEU A 355 13.42 -0.19 21.04
CA LEU A 355 13.25 0.64 22.24
C LEU A 355 13.99 0.04 23.45
N ALA A 356 13.76 -1.24 23.74
CA ALA A 356 14.38 -1.92 24.87
C ALA A 356 15.92 -1.90 24.82
N ARG A 357 16.50 -2.00 23.61
CA ARG A 357 17.95 -2.06 23.39
C ARG A 357 18.61 -0.70 23.22
N ARG A 358 17.94 0.26 22.56
CA ARG A 358 18.54 1.50 22.07
C ARG A 358 17.91 2.79 22.58
N ALA A 359 16.84 2.77 23.38
CA ALA A 359 16.14 4.01 23.79
C ALA A 359 17.06 5.13 24.32
N LYS A 360 18.19 4.78 24.95
CA LYS A 360 19.16 5.75 25.48
C LYS A 360 20.19 6.26 24.47
N THR A 361 20.33 5.60 23.32
CA THR A 361 21.35 5.89 22.31
C THR A 361 20.78 6.41 21.00
N LEU A 362 19.47 6.25 20.77
CA LEU A 362 18.79 6.79 19.59
C LEU A 362 18.87 8.31 19.57
N LYS A 363 19.12 8.87 18.38
CA LYS A 363 19.12 10.31 18.12
C LYS A 363 18.39 10.64 16.80
N PRO A 364 18.02 11.91 16.57
CA PRO A 364 17.42 12.32 15.31
C PRO A 364 18.28 11.93 14.10
N GLY A 365 17.64 11.40 13.06
CA GLY A 365 18.30 10.94 11.84
C GLY A 365 18.82 9.49 11.88
N ASP A 366 18.62 8.76 12.97
CA ASP A 366 18.95 7.33 13.03
C ASP A 366 17.90 6.47 12.31
N ALA A 367 18.33 5.31 11.79
CA ALA A 367 17.43 4.24 11.35
C ALA A 367 18.04 2.87 11.68
N ILE A 368 17.18 1.91 12.05
CA ILE A 368 17.58 0.60 12.55
C ILE A 368 16.98 -0.48 11.67
N ALA A 369 17.78 -1.46 11.28
CA ALA A 369 17.33 -2.63 10.53
C ALA A 369 17.34 -3.88 11.42
N LEU A 370 16.29 -4.70 11.32
CA LEU A 370 16.21 -6.02 11.92
C LEU A 370 15.31 -6.97 11.12
N ASN A 371 15.60 -8.26 11.16
CA ASN A 371 14.76 -9.34 10.62
C ASN A 371 14.65 -10.55 11.56
N ASN A 372 15.37 -10.55 12.69
CA ASN A 372 15.39 -11.71 13.59
C ASN A 372 13.97 -12.03 14.11
N PRO A 373 13.40 -13.19 13.79
CA PRO A 373 12.01 -13.51 14.12
C PRO A 373 11.75 -13.65 15.62
N TYR A 374 12.81 -13.91 16.40
CA TYR A 374 12.74 -13.97 17.86
C TYR A 374 12.78 -12.58 18.53
N ASN A 375 12.96 -11.52 17.74
CA ASN A 375 13.05 -10.11 18.16
C ASN A 375 12.09 -9.22 17.34
N GLY A 376 10.93 -9.78 16.98
CA GLY A 376 9.84 -9.08 16.29
C GLY A 376 9.86 -9.18 14.75
N GLY A 377 10.85 -9.86 14.15
CA GLY A 377 10.76 -10.28 12.75
C GLY A 377 9.65 -11.33 12.53
N THR A 378 9.29 -11.58 11.27
CA THR A 378 8.36 -12.65 10.86
C THR A 378 9.13 -13.89 10.40
N HIS A 379 10.03 -13.69 9.45
CA HIS A 379 11.05 -14.62 8.96
C HIS A 379 12.23 -13.80 8.41
N LEU A 380 13.36 -14.42 8.06
CA LEU A 380 14.56 -13.68 7.68
C LEU A 380 14.43 -12.81 6.41
N PRO A 381 13.70 -13.21 5.36
CA PRO A 381 13.51 -12.36 4.18
C PRO A 381 12.84 -11.01 4.47
N ASP A 382 12.03 -10.92 5.53
CA ASP A 382 11.32 -9.70 5.89
C ASP A 382 12.21 -8.79 6.76
N ILE A 383 12.86 -7.81 6.12
CA ILE A 383 13.68 -6.83 6.85
C ILE A 383 12.82 -5.63 7.23
N THR A 384 12.79 -5.31 8.52
CA THR A 384 12.11 -4.14 9.08
C THR A 384 13.12 -3.01 9.29
N VAL A 385 12.88 -1.85 8.67
CA VAL A 385 13.60 -0.60 8.93
C VAL A 385 12.73 0.28 9.82
N ILE A 386 13.28 0.72 10.94
CA ILE A 386 12.59 1.50 11.99
C ILE A 386 13.29 2.84 12.15
N THR A 387 12.53 3.92 12.05
CA THR A 387 13.02 5.30 12.15
C THR A 387 12.29 6.04 13.27
N PRO A 388 12.97 6.46 14.36
CA PRO A 388 12.38 7.27 15.41
C PRO A 388 12.08 8.70 14.92
N VAL A 389 10.93 9.24 15.33
CA VAL A 389 10.54 10.63 15.09
C VAL A 389 10.63 11.39 16.40
N PHE A 390 11.52 12.37 16.49
CA PHE A 390 11.73 13.16 17.70
C PHE A 390 10.86 14.43 17.73
N ASP A 391 10.75 15.03 18.91
CA ASP A 391 10.31 16.41 19.05
C ASP A 391 11.30 17.41 18.43
N ASP A 392 10.88 18.66 18.26
CA ASP A 392 11.68 19.71 17.62
C ASP A 392 12.99 20.01 18.39
N ALA A 393 13.02 19.67 19.68
CA ALA A 393 14.21 19.79 20.53
C ALA A 393 15.16 18.59 20.40
N GLY A 394 14.78 17.52 19.70
CA GLY A 394 15.56 16.28 19.56
C GLY A 394 15.70 15.48 20.86
N ARG A 395 14.81 15.69 21.84
CA ARG A 395 14.92 15.11 23.20
C ARG A 395 13.98 13.93 23.43
N ASN A 396 12.76 14.00 22.91
CA ASN A 396 11.74 12.99 23.16
C ASN A 396 11.30 12.35 21.85
N ILE A 397 11.19 11.03 21.82
CA ILE A 397 10.59 10.31 20.71
C ILE A 397 9.07 10.47 20.80
N ARG A 398 8.45 10.94 19.71
CA ARG A 398 7.00 11.13 19.56
C ARG A 398 6.36 9.94 18.83
N PHE A 399 7.04 9.42 17.81
CA PHE A 399 6.56 8.31 16.98
C PHE A 399 7.72 7.40 16.55
N PHE A 400 7.37 6.26 15.97
CA PHE A 400 8.24 5.55 15.04
C PHE A 400 7.54 5.39 13.69
N VAL A 401 8.33 5.42 12.61
CA VAL A 401 7.91 4.98 11.28
C VAL A 401 8.63 3.68 10.98
N GLY A 402 7.88 2.67 10.55
CA GLY A 402 8.42 1.37 10.18
C GLY A 402 8.04 1.00 8.76
N SER A 403 8.99 0.43 8.02
CA SER A 403 8.72 -0.27 6.76
C SER A 403 9.32 -1.67 6.83
N ARG A 404 8.55 -2.68 6.45
CA ARG A 404 9.00 -4.06 6.32
C ARG A 404 8.89 -4.45 4.85
N GLY A 405 9.97 -4.93 4.25
CA GLY A 405 9.99 -5.38 2.86
C GLY A 405 10.50 -6.82 2.78
N HIS A 406 9.85 -7.63 1.95
CA HIS A 406 10.31 -8.99 1.68
C HIS A 406 11.41 -8.97 0.62
N HIS A 407 12.64 -9.28 1.03
CA HIS A 407 13.75 -9.42 0.10
C HIS A 407 13.67 -10.79 -0.59
N ALA A 408 13.94 -10.83 -1.90
CA ALA A 408 13.86 -12.08 -2.65
C ALA A 408 14.84 -13.15 -2.12
N ASP A 409 16.02 -12.74 -1.65
CA ASP A 409 17.03 -13.60 -1.04
C ASP A 409 17.84 -12.79 -0.02
N ILE A 410 18.08 -13.36 1.15
CA ILE A 410 18.98 -12.86 2.20
C ILE A 410 20.00 -13.93 2.61
N GLY A 411 20.27 -14.89 1.70
CA GLY A 411 21.16 -16.02 1.90
C GLY A 411 20.43 -17.32 2.22
N GLY A 412 21.08 -18.18 3.00
CA GLY A 412 20.55 -19.49 3.38
C GLY A 412 21.01 -20.62 2.45
N ILE A 413 20.66 -21.87 2.79
CA ILE A 413 21.18 -23.06 2.10
C ILE A 413 20.58 -23.27 0.69
N THR A 414 19.42 -22.68 0.40
CA THR A 414 18.80 -22.67 -0.94
C THR A 414 18.55 -21.25 -1.42
N PRO A 415 18.45 -21.01 -2.75
CA PRO A 415 18.00 -19.74 -3.29
C PRO A 415 16.64 -19.33 -2.70
N GLY A 416 16.50 -18.03 -2.42
CA GLY A 416 15.24 -17.44 -1.99
C GLY A 416 14.97 -17.49 -0.48
N SER A 417 15.94 -17.95 0.31
CA SER A 417 15.90 -17.93 1.78
C SER A 417 14.70 -18.64 2.42
N THR A 418 14.12 -19.60 1.70
CA THR A 418 13.04 -20.47 2.19
C THR A 418 13.42 -21.95 2.02
N PRO A 419 14.45 -22.45 2.72
CA PRO A 419 14.89 -23.82 2.53
C PRO A 419 13.85 -24.80 3.08
N PRO A 420 13.47 -25.85 2.33
CA PRO A 420 12.40 -26.76 2.76
C PRO A 420 12.85 -27.68 3.92
N SER A 421 14.16 -27.83 4.10
CA SER A 421 14.78 -28.73 5.06
C SER A 421 15.52 -28.01 6.20
N SER A 422 15.34 -26.69 6.37
CA SER A 422 15.97 -25.95 7.47
C SER A 422 15.50 -26.48 8.83
N THR A 423 16.44 -26.51 9.77
CA THR A 423 16.26 -26.92 11.17
C THR A 423 16.75 -25.84 12.14
N THR A 424 17.74 -25.03 11.73
CA THR A 424 18.18 -23.85 12.47
C THR A 424 17.91 -22.56 11.69
N LEU A 425 17.77 -21.44 12.41
CA LEU A 425 17.49 -20.15 11.82
C LEU A 425 18.58 -19.71 10.82
N GLU A 426 19.85 -19.98 11.12
CA GLU A 426 20.96 -19.56 10.26
C GLU A 426 20.93 -20.25 8.90
N GLU A 427 20.37 -21.46 8.79
CA GLU A 427 20.21 -22.16 7.50
C GLU A 427 19.24 -21.41 6.56
N GLU A 428 18.42 -20.52 7.09
CA GLU A 428 17.45 -19.71 6.34
C GLU A 428 18.06 -18.41 5.80
N GLY A 429 19.22 -17.96 6.31
CA GLY A 429 19.93 -16.78 5.81
C GLY A 429 20.58 -15.90 6.87
N VAL A 430 20.83 -14.64 6.49
CA VAL A 430 21.49 -13.65 7.36
C VAL A 430 20.51 -13.19 8.44
N VAL A 431 20.90 -13.36 9.71
CA VAL A 431 20.16 -12.86 10.87
C VAL A 431 20.65 -11.45 11.22
N ILE A 432 19.75 -10.49 11.16
CA ILE A 432 19.93 -9.08 11.49
C ILE A 432 19.13 -8.81 12.77
N ASP A 433 19.85 -8.66 13.88
CA ASP A 433 19.19 -8.57 15.18
C ASP A 433 18.83 -7.13 15.57
N ASP A 434 19.79 -6.22 15.43
CA ASP A 434 19.63 -4.81 15.78
C ASP A 434 20.76 -3.98 15.14
N PHE A 435 20.67 -3.72 13.84
CA PHE A 435 21.73 -3.02 13.09
C PHE A 435 21.43 -1.52 12.96
N LEU A 436 22.35 -0.67 13.42
CA LEU A 436 22.28 0.78 13.16
C LEU A 436 22.61 1.03 11.68
N LEU A 437 21.55 1.20 10.89
CA LEU A 437 21.59 1.30 9.43
C LEU A 437 21.91 2.72 8.96
N VAL A 438 21.31 3.72 9.61
CA VAL A 438 21.61 5.14 9.41
C VAL A 438 22.02 5.71 10.75
N ASP A 439 23.15 6.40 10.78
CA ASP A 439 23.69 7.09 11.96
C ASP A 439 23.64 8.59 11.71
N GLY A 440 22.71 9.30 12.35
CA GLY A 440 22.56 10.76 12.21
C GLY A 440 22.46 11.24 10.75
N GLY A 441 21.72 10.51 9.90
CA GLY A 441 21.56 10.80 8.47
C GLY A 441 22.63 10.19 7.55
N HIS A 442 23.66 9.52 8.09
CA HIS A 442 24.67 8.83 7.28
C HIS A 442 24.32 7.34 7.10
N PHE A 443 24.06 6.92 5.86
CA PHE A 443 23.76 5.52 5.53
C PHE A 443 25.03 4.66 5.56
N ARG A 444 25.05 3.63 6.43
CA ARG A 444 26.21 2.78 6.70
C ARG A 444 26.31 1.60 5.73
N GLU A 445 26.42 1.92 4.45
CA GLU A 445 26.39 0.93 3.35
C GLU A 445 27.49 -0.11 3.45
N THR A 446 28.72 0.31 3.71
CA THR A 446 29.89 -0.58 3.77
C THR A 446 29.72 -1.61 4.89
N GLU A 447 29.26 -1.17 6.06
CA GLU A 447 29.05 -2.05 7.20
C GLU A 447 27.86 -2.97 7.03
N PHE A 448 26.77 -2.49 6.40
CA PHE A 448 25.63 -3.34 6.09
C PHE A 448 26.00 -4.41 5.06
N ARG A 449 26.77 -4.04 4.02
CA ARG A 449 27.32 -5.01 3.06
C ARG A 449 28.21 -6.04 3.74
N ALA A 450 29.08 -5.60 4.64
CA ALA A 450 29.95 -6.51 5.40
C ALA A 450 29.15 -7.47 6.28
N LEU A 451 28.01 -7.03 6.85
CA LEU A 451 27.09 -7.90 7.58
C LEU A 451 26.49 -8.98 6.67
N LEU A 452 26.02 -8.62 5.47
CA LEU A 452 25.42 -9.57 4.51
C LEU A 452 26.43 -10.61 4.01
N LEU A 453 27.67 -10.18 3.75
CA LEU A 453 28.76 -11.04 3.26
C LEU A 453 29.48 -11.80 4.38
N GLY A 454 29.36 -11.35 5.64
CA GLY A 454 30.01 -11.95 6.79
C GLY A 454 29.25 -13.12 7.42
N ALA A 455 27.99 -13.34 7.01
CA ALA A 455 27.17 -14.43 7.53
C ALA A 455 27.64 -15.81 7.06
N LYS A 456 27.30 -16.85 7.84
CA LYS A 456 27.61 -18.26 7.49
C LYS A 456 27.04 -18.67 6.13
N TYR A 457 25.80 -18.23 5.85
CA TYR A 457 25.14 -18.40 4.56
C TYR A 457 24.83 -17.01 4.00
N GLN A 458 25.74 -16.52 3.18
CA GLN A 458 25.77 -15.14 2.69
C GLN A 458 24.59 -14.85 1.76
N ALA A 459 24.16 -13.58 1.73
CA ALA A 459 23.21 -13.11 0.74
C ALA A 459 23.79 -13.29 -0.68
N ARG A 460 22.99 -13.85 -1.60
CA ARG A 460 23.44 -14.12 -2.97
C ARG A 460 23.58 -12.85 -3.80
N ASN A 461 22.74 -11.85 -3.52
CA ASN A 461 22.72 -10.58 -4.26
C ASN A 461 22.65 -9.37 -3.32
N PRO A 462 23.74 -9.05 -2.58
CA PRO A 462 23.76 -7.97 -1.60
C PRO A 462 23.49 -6.59 -2.22
N ASP A 463 23.74 -6.40 -3.53
CA ASP A 463 23.46 -5.14 -4.22
C ASP A 463 21.95 -4.86 -4.30
N VAL A 464 21.14 -5.87 -4.59
CA VAL A 464 19.68 -5.76 -4.56
C VAL A 464 19.19 -5.55 -3.13
N ASN A 465 19.74 -6.27 -2.16
CA ASN A 465 19.39 -6.07 -0.74
C ASN A 465 19.63 -4.62 -0.30
N ILE A 466 20.81 -4.07 -0.59
CA ILE A 466 21.17 -2.68 -0.24
C ILE A 466 20.26 -1.68 -0.95
N ALA A 467 19.89 -1.92 -2.21
CA ALA A 467 19.01 -1.03 -2.96
C ALA A 467 17.60 -0.98 -2.35
N ASP A 468 17.02 -2.13 -2.02
CA ASP A 468 15.71 -2.20 -1.37
C ASP A 468 15.74 -1.59 0.05
N ILE A 469 16.84 -1.77 0.79
CA ILE A 469 17.03 -1.12 2.09
C ILE A 469 17.10 0.40 1.97
N LYS A 470 17.77 0.93 0.94
CA LYS A 470 17.75 2.38 0.65
C LYS A 470 16.34 2.88 0.32
N ALA A 471 15.55 2.08 -0.41
CA ALA A 471 14.15 2.39 -0.69
C ALA A 471 13.31 2.45 0.62
N GLN A 472 13.51 1.51 1.54
CA GLN A 472 12.87 1.52 2.87
C GLN A 472 13.25 2.75 3.71
N VAL A 473 14.53 3.13 3.71
CA VAL A 473 14.99 4.36 4.39
C VAL A 473 14.32 5.60 3.80
N ALA A 474 14.28 5.71 2.47
CA ALA A 474 13.62 6.84 1.79
C ALA A 474 12.11 6.89 2.07
N ALA A 475 11.45 5.73 2.11
CA ALA A 475 10.05 5.61 2.47
C ALA A 475 9.78 6.07 3.91
N ASN A 476 10.59 5.61 4.87
CA ASN A 476 10.46 6.01 6.27
C ASN A 476 10.65 7.52 6.44
N GLU A 477 11.66 8.10 5.79
CA GLU A 477 11.91 9.54 5.81
C GLU A 477 10.70 10.34 5.30
N LYS A 478 10.01 9.85 4.25
CA LYS A 478 8.75 10.45 3.80
C LYS A 478 7.68 10.42 4.89
N GLY A 479 7.55 9.31 5.61
CA GLY A 479 6.63 9.19 6.74
C GLY A 479 6.96 10.16 7.89
N VAL A 480 8.24 10.30 8.22
CA VAL A 480 8.74 11.27 9.22
C VAL A 480 8.31 12.69 8.85
N GLN A 481 8.52 13.09 7.58
CA GLN A 481 8.17 14.43 7.11
C GLN A 481 6.67 14.72 7.18
N GLU A 482 5.81 13.77 6.80
CA GLU A 482 4.36 13.98 6.90
C GLU A 482 3.88 14.04 8.36
N LEU A 483 4.42 13.21 9.26
CA LEU A 483 4.12 13.28 10.69
C LEU A 483 4.51 14.63 11.29
N CYS A 484 5.69 15.13 10.96
CA CYS A 484 6.13 16.46 11.40
C CYS A 484 5.17 17.56 10.91
N ARG A 485 4.65 17.47 9.67
CA ARG A 485 3.64 18.42 9.17
C ARG A 485 2.31 18.32 9.92
N VAL A 486 1.85 17.11 10.21
CA VAL A 486 0.63 16.90 11.01
C VAL A 486 0.80 17.52 12.41
N VAL A 487 1.95 17.32 13.06
CA VAL A 487 2.23 17.94 14.36
C VAL A 487 2.33 19.46 14.26
N ALA A 488 2.94 20.01 13.21
CA ALA A 488 3.00 21.45 13.00
C ALA A 488 1.61 22.08 12.81
N GLN A 489 0.69 21.37 12.14
CA GLN A 489 -0.67 21.85 11.86
C GLN A 489 -1.59 21.79 13.08
N TYR A 490 -1.62 20.67 13.79
CA TYR A 490 -2.61 20.42 14.86
C TYR A 490 -2.02 20.59 16.28
N GLY A 491 -0.69 20.61 16.41
CA GLY A 491 0.00 20.61 17.69
C GLY A 491 0.09 19.22 18.32
N TRP A 492 1.20 18.96 19.01
CA TRP A 492 1.50 17.63 19.57
C TRP A 492 0.42 17.09 20.52
N ASP A 493 -0.11 17.91 21.43
CA ASP A 493 -1.08 17.44 22.42
C ASP A 493 -2.37 16.90 21.79
N VAL A 494 -2.82 17.54 20.71
CA VAL A 494 -4.00 17.09 19.95
C VAL A 494 -3.67 15.80 19.21
N VAL A 495 -2.55 15.76 18.48
CA VAL A 495 -2.14 14.55 17.74
C VAL A 495 -1.99 13.35 18.67
N ALA A 496 -1.35 13.53 19.82
CA ALA A 496 -1.16 12.49 20.82
C ALA A 496 -2.49 12.04 21.44
N ALA A 497 -3.44 12.95 21.67
CA ALA A 497 -4.78 12.60 22.15
C ALA A 497 -5.57 11.79 21.12
N TYR A 498 -5.60 12.24 19.86
CA TYR A 498 -6.35 11.56 18.81
C TYR A 498 -5.73 10.23 18.39
N MET A 499 -4.41 10.07 18.51
CA MET A 499 -3.76 8.76 18.40
C MET A 499 -4.30 7.76 19.43
N ARG A 500 -4.49 8.19 20.68
CA ARG A 500 -5.12 7.34 21.72
C ARG A 500 -6.59 7.06 21.39
N HIS A 501 -7.36 8.09 21.00
CA HIS A 501 -8.77 7.93 20.65
C HIS A 501 -8.98 6.95 19.47
N VAL A 502 -8.10 6.95 18.47
CA VAL A 502 -8.11 5.98 17.35
C VAL A 502 -7.89 4.55 17.84
N MET A 503 -6.95 4.33 18.77
CA MET A 503 -6.73 3.01 19.37
C MET A 503 -7.89 2.57 20.27
N ASP A 504 -8.48 3.49 21.04
CA ASP A 504 -9.62 3.19 21.91
C ASP A 504 -10.89 2.88 21.10
N ASN A 505 -11.08 3.52 19.95
CA ASN A 505 -12.17 3.18 19.02
C ASN A 505 -12.00 1.78 18.42
N ALA A 506 -10.77 1.38 18.08
CA ALA A 506 -10.49 0.04 17.60
C ALA A 506 -10.75 -1.02 18.68
N GLU A 507 -10.36 -0.75 19.93
CA GLU A 507 -10.72 -1.60 21.08
C GLU A 507 -12.23 -1.77 21.20
N GLU A 508 -12.99 -0.66 21.25
CA GLU A 508 -14.43 -0.71 21.42
C GLU A 508 -15.12 -1.43 20.24
N SER A 509 -14.59 -1.31 19.03
CA SER A 509 -15.09 -2.02 17.86
C SER A 509 -14.94 -3.53 17.98
N VAL A 510 -13.80 -4.01 18.46
CA VAL A 510 -13.61 -5.45 18.76
C VAL A 510 -14.50 -5.88 19.95
N ARG A 511 -14.66 -5.06 20.98
CA ARG A 511 -15.59 -5.37 22.10
C ARG A 511 -17.03 -5.55 21.64
N ARG A 512 -17.49 -4.79 20.64
CA ARG A 512 -18.83 -4.97 20.03
C ARG A 512 -18.96 -6.32 19.32
N VAL A 513 -17.91 -6.79 18.66
CA VAL A 513 -17.86 -8.14 18.06
C VAL A 513 -17.91 -9.21 19.15
N ILE A 514 -17.07 -9.08 20.18
CA ILE A 514 -16.99 -10.05 21.28
C ILE A 514 -18.37 -10.22 21.96
N ALA A 515 -19.15 -9.15 22.07
CA ALA A 515 -20.50 -9.22 22.61
C ALA A 515 -21.47 -10.09 21.79
N ARG A 516 -21.17 -10.38 20.52
CA ARG A 516 -22.04 -11.10 19.57
C ARG A 516 -21.57 -12.52 19.23
N ILE A 517 -20.30 -12.84 19.46
CA ILE A 517 -19.74 -14.17 19.16
C ILE A 517 -19.84 -15.09 20.38
N GLY A 518 -19.90 -16.40 20.14
CA GLY A 518 -19.87 -17.42 21.19
C GLY A 518 -18.47 -17.96 21.44
N SER A 519 -18.31 -18.68 22.56
CA SER A 519 -17.13 -19.51 22.81
C SER A 519 -17.08 -20.70 21.86
N GLY A 520 -15.88 -21.18 21.56
CA GLY A 520 -15.69 -22.30 20.64
C GLY A 520 -14.30 -22.93 20.75
N ARG A 521 -14.14 -24.12 20.18
CA ARG A 521 -12.88 -24.87 20.20
C ARG A 521 -12.68 -25.55 18.86
N PHE A 522 -11.44 -25.59 18.41
CA PHE A 522 -11.06 -26.30 17.19
C PHE A 522 -9.70 -26.95 17.33
N SER A 523 -9.55 -28.13 16.74
CA SER A 523 -8.27 -28.83 16.64
C SER A 523 -7.95 -29.03 15.17
N TYR A 524 -7.13 -28.13 14.63
CA TYR A 524 -6.66 -28.19 13.26
C TYR A 524 -5.54 -29.24 13.15
N ARG A 525 -5.62 -30.11 12.14
CA ARG A 525 -4.59 -31.11 11.86
C ARG A 525 -3.62 -30.59 10.79
N MET A 526 -2.36 -30.41 11.16
CA MET A 526 -1.27 -30.09 10.23
C MET A 526 -0.96 -31.30 9.33
N ASP A 527 -0.31 -31.10 8.18
CA ASP A 527 0.11 -32.20 7.29
C ASP A 527 1.10 -33.17 7.98
N SER A 528 1.90 -32.69 8.92
CA SER A 528 2.77 -33.51 9.78
C SER A 528 2.00 -34.39 10.78
N GLY A 529 0.68 -34.20 10.89
CA GLY A 529 -0.18 -34.82 11.90
C GLY A 529 -0.17 -34.11 13.25
N ALA A 530 0.70 -33.11 13.46
CA ALA A 530 0.71 -32.32 14.70
C ALA A 530 -0.61 -31.55 14.87
N PRO A 531 -1.20 -31.51 16.10
CA PRO A 531 -2.39 -30.72 16.36
C PRO A 531 -2.04 -29.25 16.56
N LEU A 532 -2.84 -28.37 15.96
CA LEU A 532 -2.94 -26.96 16.31
C LEU A 532 -4.29 -26.78 17.03
N ALA A 533 -4.24 -26.64 18.34
CA ALA A 533 -5.43 -26.53 19.17
C ALA A 533 -5.70 -25.06 19.51
N VAL A 534 -6.94 -24.64 19.40
CA VAL A 534 -7.38 -23.32 19.84
C VAL A 534 -8.72 -23.40 20.56
N ALA A 535 -8.82 -22.74 21.70
CA ALA A 535 -10.05 -22.51 22.42
C ALA A 535 -10.27 -21.00 22.56
N ILE A 536 -11.48 -20.54 22.26
CA ILE A 536 -11.90 -19.15 22.43
C ILE A 536 -12.96 -19.13 23.52
N GLU A 537 -12.66 -18.45 24.62
CA GLU A 537 -13.56 -18.29 25.76
C GLU A 537 -14.02 -16.82 25.83
N VAL A 538 -15.32 -16.59 25.68
CA VAL A 538 -15.91 -15.24 25.68
C VAL A 538 -16.48 -14.89 27.05
N ASP A 539 -16.06 -13.77 27.62
CA ASP A 539 -16.69 -13.12 28.77
C ASP A 539 -17.56 -11.95 28.26
N HIS A 540 -18.86 -12.20 28.12
CA HIS A 540 -19.81 -11.18 27.64
C HIS A 540 -19.98 -10.00 28.61
N ALA A 541 -19.78 -10.21 29.92
CA ALA A 541 -19.93 -9.15 30.91
C ALA A 541 -18.78 -8.13 30.81
N ARG A 542 -17.55 -8.62 30.61
CA ARG A 542 -16.37 -7.79 30.37
C ARG A 542 -16.18 -7.40 28.90
N ARG A 543 -16.94 -8.02 27.99
CA ARG A 543 -16.75 -7.91 26.53
C ARG A 543 -15.29 -8.19 26.15
N SER A 544 -14.75 -9.27 26.68
CA SER A 544 -13.36 -9.73 26.46
C SER A 544 -13.32 -11.20 26.07
N ALA A 545 -12.24 -11.64 25.45
CA ALA A 545 -12.03 -13.03 25.06
C ALA A 545 -10.65 -13.54 25.45
N ILE A 546 -10.57 -14.82 25.83
CA ILE A 546 -9.31 -15.54 25.99
C ILE A 546 -9.16 -16.46 24.77
N VAL A 547 -8.04 -16.32 24.05
CA VAL A 547 -7.65 -17.18 22.95
C VAL A 547 -6.50 -18.06 23.43
N ASP A 548 -6.81 -19.33 23.67
CA ASP A 548 -5.93 -20.29 24.31
C ASP A 548 -5.44 -21.36 23.33
N PHE A 549 -4.12 -21.41 23.12
CA PHE A 549 -3.46 -22.37 22.25
C PHE A 549 -2.90 -23.61 22.98
N ARG A 550 -3.24 -23.82 24.26
CA ARG A 550 -2.89 -25.05 25.00
C ARG A 550 -3.43 -26.29 24.29
N GLY A 551 -2.57 -27.30 24.16
CA GLY A 551 -2.84 -28.53 23.38
C GLY A 551 -2.22 -28.52 21.97
N THR A 552 -1.65 -27.39 21.54
CA THR A 552 -0.83 -27.32 20.33
C THR A 552 0.44 -28.17 20.46
N GLY A 553 0.83 -28.83 19.37
CA GLY A 553 2.00 -29.69 19.31
C GLY A 553 3.33 -29.00 19.64
N ALA A 554 4.32 -29.79 20.04
CA ALA A 554 5.66 -29.31 20.35
C ALA A 554 6.35 -28.66 19.14
N GLU A 555 7.36 -27.83 19.39
CA GLU A 555 8.24 -27.29 18.35
C GLU A 555 8.77 -28.37 17.42
N GLN A 556 8.84 -28.07 16.13
CA GLN A 556 9.42 -28.96 15.13
C GLN A 556 10.94 -28.83 15.17
N LYS A 557 11.61 -29.89 15.63
CA LYS A 557 13.08 -29.93 15.74
C LYS A 557 13.77 -30.28 14.42
N ALA A 558 13.12 -31.06 13.58
CA ALA A 558 13.60 -31.52 12.27
C ALA A 558 12.72 -30.92 11.16
N GLY A 559 12.54 -29.61 11.18
CA GLY A 559 11.73 -28.87 10.21
C GLY A 559 11.57 -27.40 10.60
N ASN A 560 10.89 -26.66 9.74
CA ASN A 560 10.80 -25.20 9.77
C ASN A 560 9.37 -24.65 9.96
N PHE A 561 8.39 -25.54 10.17
CA PHE A 561 7.00 -25.18 10.49
C PHE A 561 6.87 -24.78 11.95
N ASN A 562 7.63 -23.75 12.33
CA ASN A 562 7.55 -23.08 13.61
C ASN A 562 7.25 -21.60 13.36
N ALA A 563 6.35 -21.01 14.13
CA ALA A 563 6.01 -19.60 14.09
C ALA A 563 6.40 -18.93 15.40
N PRO A 564 7.18 -17.83 15.38
CA PRO A 564 7.37 -17.00 16.56
C PRO A 564 6.03 -16.47 17.09
N PRO A 565 5.90 -16.21 18.41
CA PRO A 565 4.65 -15.75 19.01
C PRO A 565 4.02 -14.51 18.36
N ALA A 566 4.86 -13.61 17.81
CA ALA A 566 4.40 -12.43 17.09
C ALA A 566 3.52 -12.75 15.87
N VAL A 567 3.81 -13.85 15.17
CA VAL A 567 3.01 -14.32 14.01
C VAL A 567 1.63 -14.80 14.47
N THR A 568 1.57 -15.55 15.57
CA THR A 568 0.31 -16.02 16.17
C THR A 568 -0.54 -14.83 16.64
N ARG A 569 0.07 -13.82 17.28
CA ARG A 569 -0.60 -12.57 17.66
C ARG A 569 -1.17 -11.85 16.44
N ALA A 570 -0.43 -11.79 15.33
CA ALA A 570 -0.91 -11.21 14.07
C ALA A 570 -2.13 -11.96 13.50
N ALA A 571 -2.13 -13.29 13.54
CA ALA A 571 -3.26 -14.10 13.10
C ALA A 571 -4.52 -13.84 13.94
N VAL A 572 -4.38 -13.74 15.27
CA VAL A 572 -5.50 -13.39 16.16
C VAL A 572 -6.04 -11.99 15.85
N LEU A 573 -5.14 -10.99 15.72
CA LEU A 573 -5.51 -9.62 15.34
C LEU A 573 -6.29 -9.59 14.03
N TYR A 574 -5.79 -10.28 13.01
CA TYR A 574 -6.44 -10.36 11.69
C TYR A 574 -7.85 -10.96 11.79
N VAL A 575 -8.00 -12.12 12.44
CA VAL A 575 -9.29 -12.80 12.54
C VAL A 575 -10.33 -11.92 13.25
N PHE A 576 -9.99 -11.36 14.40
CA PHE A 576 -10.93 -10.49 15.13
C PHE A 576 -11.24 -9.20 14.35
N ARG A 577 -10.29 -8.65 13.59
CA ARG A 577 -10.56 -7.51 12.70
C ARG A 577 -11.54 -7.87 11.57
N CYS A 578 -11.43 -9.05 10.98
CA CYS A 578 -12.35 -9.51 9.93
C CYS A 578 -13.80 -9.58 10.42
N LEU A 579 -14.01 -9.91 11.69
CA LEU A 579 -15.34 -10.02 12.29
C LEU A 579 -16.00 -8.66 12.58
N VAL A 580 -15.24 -7.55 12.58
CA VAL A 580 -15.77 -6.22 12.87
C VAL A 580 -16.76 -5.77 11.81
N GLY A 581 -16.50 -6.07 10.53
CA GLY A 581 -17.41 -5.71 9.43
C GLY A 581 -17.48 -4.21 9.10
N ASP A 582 -16.64 -3.37 9.73
CA ASP A 582 -16.53 -1.93 9.49
C ASP A 582 -15.12 -1.55 9.03
N ASP A 583 -14.95 -0.38 8.41
CA ASP A 583 -13.65 0.18 8.00
C ASP A 583 -12.91 0.86 9.16
N ILE A 584 -12.43 0.05 10.12
CA ILE A 584 -11.52 0.52 11.18
C ILE A 584 -10.05 0.23 10.82
N PRO A 585 -9.09 1.08 11.23
CA PRO A 585 -7.67 0.80 11.04
C PRO A 585 -7.25 -0.46 11.82
N LEU A 586 -6.30 -1.22 11.29
CA LEU A 586 -5.70 -2.33 12.02
C LEU A 586 -4.63 -1.77 12.96
N ASN A 587 -4.92 -1.75 14.26
CA ASN A 587 -4.00 -1.20 15.25
C ASN A 587 -3.99 -2.03 16.55
N ASP A 588 -3.05 -1.75 17.46
CA ASP A 588 -2.89 -2.54 18.70
C ASP A 588 -4.10 -2.42 19.65
N GLY A 589 -4.96 -1.42 19.46
CA GLY A 589 -6.24 -1.26 20.17
C GLY A 589 -7.15 -2.48 20.02
N CYS A 590 -7.17 -3.11 18.83
CA CYS A 590 -7.94 -4.31 18.56
C CYS A 590 -7.61 -5.50 19.48
N LEU A 591 -6.39 -5.54 20.03
CA LEU A 591 -5.92 -6.64 20.89
C LEU A 591 -6.14 -6.39 22.38
N LYS A 592 -6.44 -5.15 22.80
CA LYS A 592 -6.68 -4.82 24.21
C LYS A 592 -7.78 -5.68 24.89
N PRO A 593 -8.90 -6.06 24.23
CA PRO A 593 -9.92 -6.89 24.86
C PRO A 593 -9.65 -8.40 24.74
N ILE A 594 -8.49 -8.81 24.20
CA ILE A 594 -8.16 -10.20 23.90
C ILE A 594 -6.90 -10.62 24.67
N GLU A 595 -7.04 -11.61 25.54
CA GLU A 595 -5.91 -12.29 26.15
C GLU A 595 -5.47 -13.46 25.25
N ILE A 596 -4.19 -13.55 24.91
CA ILE A 596 -3.66 -14.59 24.02
C ILE A 596 -2.69 -15.46 24.82
N LEU A 597 -3.00 -16.74 24.97
CA LEU A 597 -2.18 -17.71 25.69
C LEU A 597 -1.47 -18.63 24.71
N ILE A 598 -0.17 -18.44 24.54
CA ILE A 598 0.69 -19.26 23.68
C ILE A 598 1.66 -20.05 24.55
N PRO A 599 1.53 -21.38 24.65
CA PRO A 599 2.42 -22.18 25.49
C PRO A 599 3.85 -22.22 24.92
N PRO A 600 4.89 -21.97 25.75
CA PRO A 600 6.28 -22.05 25.30
C PRO A 600 6.66 -23.48 24.91
N GLY A 601 7.57 -23.62 23.93
CA GLY A 601 8.05 -24.92 23.44
C GLY A 601 7.08 -25.63 22.48
N THR A 602 5.98 -24.98 22.12
CA THR A 602 5.12 -25.39 21.00
C THR A 602 5.66 -24.83 19.68
N PHE A 603 5.18 -25.33 18.53
CA PHE A 603 5.56 -24.73 17.25
C PHE A 603 4.98 -23.31 17.05
N LEU A 604 4.11 -22.80 17.93
CA LEU A 604 3.66 -21.40 17.96
C LEU A 604 4.50 -20.50 18.89
N SER A 605 5.42 -21.10 19.65
CA SER A 605 6.39 -20.41 20.50
C SER A 605 7.67 -21.24 20.60
N PRO A 606 8.38 -21.44 19.48
CA PRO A 606 9.60 -22.26 19.42
C PRO A 606 10.73 -21.62 20.23
N THR A 607 11.69 -22.46 20.63
CA THR A 607 12.93 -22.01 21.27
C THR A 607 13.77 -21.17 20.29
N PRO A 608 14.37 -20.05 20.72
CA PRO A 608 15.27 -19.25 19.89
C PRO A 608 16.34 -20.08 19.17
N GLY A 609 16.53 -19.79 17.88
CA GLY A 609 17.48 -20.48 16.99
C GLY A 609 16.85 -21.60 16.14
N ARG A 610 15.59 -21.99 16.38
CA ARG A 610 14.87 -22.90 15.46
C ARG A 610 14.59 -22.21 14.12
N ALA A 611 14.55 -23.01 13.05
CA ALA A 611 14.04 -22.62 11.74
C ALA A 611 12.55 -22.24 11.82
N VAL A 612 12.15 -21.17 11.14
CA VAL A 612 10.81 -20.56 11.24
C VAL A 612 10.24 -20.07 9.92
N VAL A 613 10.89 -20.33 8.77
CA VAL A 613 10.45 -19.72 7.50
C VAL A 613 9.02 -20.14 7.10
N ALA A 614 8.60 -21.37 7.41
CA ALA A 614 7.22 -21.81 7.18
C ALA A 614 6.23 -21.29 8.25
N GLY A 615 6.73 -20.66 9.31
CA GLY A 615 5.91 -20.00 10.33
C GLY A 615 5.06 -18.88 9.75
N ASN A 616 5.71 -18.01 8.96
CA ASN A 616 5.07 -16.85 8.34
C ASN A 616 4.05 -17.25 7.27
N THR A 617 4.34 -18.29 6.48
CA THR A 617 3.53 -18.65 5.32
C THR A 617 2.51 -19.75 5.59
N GLU A 618 2.87 -20.76 6.38
CA GLU A 618 2.05 -21.98 6.54
C GLU A 618 1.37 -22.04 7.91
N VAL A 619 2.14 -21.87 8.99
CA VAL A 619 1.60 -21.95 10.35
C VAL A 619 0.64 -20.79 10.64
N SER A 620 0.92 -19.60 10.11
CA SER A 620 0.03 -18.43 10.21
C SER A 620 -1.32 -18.69 9.52
N GLN A 621 -1.31 -19.30 8.33
CA GLN A 621 -2.50 -19.70 7.59
C GLN A 621 -3.31 -20.74 8.37
N ALA A 622 -2.64 -21.77 8.90
CA ALA A 622 -3.26 -22.78 9.74
C ALA A 622 -3.91 -22.15 10.98
N THR A 623 -3.23 -21.20 11.62
CA THR A 623 -3.72 -20.48 12.81
C THR A 623 -5.00 -19.70 12.50
N CYS A 624 -5.03 -18.94 11.40
CA CYS A 624 -6.24 -18.22 10.97
C CYS A 624 -7.41 -19.17 10.70
N ASN A 625 -7.19 -20.26 9.96
CA ASN A 625 -8.23 -21.22 9.65
C ASN A 625 -8.73 -21.95 10.90
N ALA A 626 -7.87 -22.26 11.86
CA ALA A 626 -8.27 -22.84 13.14
C ALA A 626 -9.12 -21.89 13.98
N LEU A 627 -8.78 -20.59 14.01
CA LEU A 627 -9.56 -19.56 14.70
C LEU A 627 -10.94 -19.39 14.06
N PHE A 628 -11.03 -19.30 12.73
CA PHE A 628 -12.32 -19.24 12.03
C PHE A 628 -13.15 -20.52 12.24
N GLY A 629 -12.50 -21.68 12.23
CA GLY A 629 -13.13 -22.96 12.56
C GLY A 629 -13.67 -23.02 13.99
N ALA A 630 -12.93 -22.47 14.97
CA ALA A 630 -13.38 -22.40 16.36
C ALA A 630 -14.58 -21.47 16.54
N LEU A 631 -14.62 -20.36 15.81
CA LEU A 631 -15.74 -19.42 15.81
C LEU A 631 -16.94 -19.91 15.01
N GLY A 632 -16.76 -20.90 14.13
CA GLY A 632 -17.83 -21.46 13.29
C GLY A 632 -18.32 -20.53 12.17
N VAL A 633 -17.53 -19.53 11.78
CA VAL A 633 -17.97 -18.45 10.86
C VAL A 633 -17.56 -18.67 9.40
N MET A 634 -16.55 -19.52 9.13
CA MET A 634 -16.04 -19.77 7.78
C MET A 634 -15.37 -21.15 7.72
N ALA A 635 -15.60 -21.89 6.64
CA ALA A 635 -14.87 -23.12 6.32
C ALA A 635 -13.38 -22.85 6.02
N CYS A 636 -12.57 -23.89 5.88
CA CYS A 636 -11.15 -23.73 5.61
C CYS A 636 -10.92 -23.14 4.22
N SER A 637 -10.17 -22.04 4.12
CA SER A 637 -9.54 -21.63 2.85
C SER A 637 -8.39 -22.57 2.49
N GLN A 638 -7.68 -22.30 1.40
CA GLN A 638 -6.51 -23.08 0.96
C GLN A 638 -5.47 -23.36 2.07
N ALA A 639 -5.41 -22.53 3.11
CA ALA A 639 -4.60 -22.71 4.32
C ALA A 639 -3.10 -22.96 4.07
N THR A 640 -2.60 -22.39 2.97
CA THR A 640 -1.20 -22.36 2.55
C THR A 640 -0.99 -21.10 1.70
N MET A 641 0.24 -20.60 1.63
CA MET A 641 0.60 -19.58 0.63
C MET A 641 1.17 -20.18 -0.65
N ASN A 642 1.29 -21.52 -0.73
CA ASN A 642 1.96 -22.24 -1.82
C ASN A 642 3.29 -21.58 -2.19
N ASN A 643 4.17 -21.42 -1.19
CA ASN A 643 5.38 -20.65 -1.34
C ASN A 643 6.34 -21.34 -2.31
N PHE A 644 6.48 -20.78 -3.52
CA PHE A 644 7.27 -21.32 -4.62
C PHE A 644 8.43 -20.39 -4.93
N LEU A 645 9.62 -20.97 -4.94
CA LEU A 645 10.86 -20.26 -5.19
C LEU A 645 11.66 -21.00 -6.24
N PHE A 646 12.45 -20.27 -7.00
CA PHE A 646 13.49 -20.87 -7.81
C PHE A 646 14.66 -19.92 -7.98
N GLY A 647 15.82 -20.47 -8.29
CA GLY A 647 16.97 -19.65 -8.57
C GLY A 647 18.26 -20.42 -8.78
N ASP A 648 19.31 -19.63 -8.96
CA ASP A 648 20.70 -20.06 -9.07
C ASP A 648 21.60 -18.98 -8.44
N ALA A 649 22.88 -18.90 -8.84
CA ALA A 649 23.80 -17.88 -8.37
C ALA A 649 23.45 -16.45 -8.82
N ASN A 650 22.75 -16.29 -9.96
CA ASN A 650 22.46 -15.01 -10.60
C ASN A 650 21.00 -14.57 -10.43
N TYR A 651 20.08 -15.53 -10.35
CA TYR A 651 18.63 -15.30 -10.32
C TYR A 651 18.03 -15.86 -9.03
N GLN A 652 17.20 -15.07 -8.36
CA GLN A 652 16.40 -15.50 -7.23
C GLN A 652 14.97 -15.00 -7.41
N TYR A 653 14.02 -15.93 -7.41
CA TYR A 653 12.59 -15.68 -7.55
C TYR A 653 11.84 -16.26 -6.35
N TYR A 654 10.83 -15.53 -5.89
CA TYR A 654 9.94 -15.91 -4.81
C TYR A 654 8.50 -15.54 -5.22
N GLU A 655 7.56 -16.45 -4.99
CA GLU A 655 6.14 -16.25 -5.25
C GLU A 655 5.25 -17.01 -4.25
N THR A 656 4.19 -16.34 -3.77
CA THR A 656 3.05 -17.01 -3.12
C THR A 656 1.94 -17.18 -4.14
N ILE A 657 1.37 -18.38 -4.25
CA ILE A 657 0.37 -18.72 -5.27
C ILE A 657 -1.00 -18.88 -4.61
N CYS A 658 -2.00 -18.22 -5.17
CA CYS A 658 -3.38 -18.20 -4.66
C CYS A 658 -4.10 -19.55 -4.77
N GLY A 659 -5.24 -19.65 -4.09
CA GLY A 659 -6.08 -20.85 -4.08
C GLY A 659 -7.54 -20.51 -3.77
N GLY A 660 -8.30 -21.51 -3.33
CA GLY A 660 -9.72 -21.33 -3.00
C GLY A 660 -9.95 -20.78 -1.59
N THR A 661 -10.93 -19.88 -1.42
CA THR A 661 -11.37 -19.46 -0.07
C THR A 661 -12.44 -20.41 0.47
N GLY A 662 -12.54 -20.52 1.79
CA GLY A 662 -13.63 -21.24 2.43
C GLY A 662 -14.97 -20.54 2.23
N ALA A 663 -16.05 -21.32 2.17
CA ALA A 663 -17.42 -20.81 2.17
C ALA A 663 -17.88 -20.41 3.59
N GLY A 664 -18.90 -19.56 3.66
CA GLY A 664 -19.52 -19.11 4.91
C GLY A 664 -21.02 -19.40 4.97
N PRO A 665 -21.70 -18.93 6.03
CA PRO A 665 -23.13 -19.21 6.27
C PRO A 665 -24.08 -18.65 5.21
N ASP A 666 -23.64 -17.66 4.44
CA ASP A 666 -24.43 -16.95 3.44
C ASP A 666 -23.67 -16.62 2.14
N PHE A 667 -22.45 -17.14 1.96
CA PHE A 667 -21.61 -16.86 0.78
C PHE A 667 -20.79 -18.06 0.32
N ASN A 668 -20.61 -18.19 -1.00
CA ASN A 668 -19.64 -19.09 -1.62
C ASN A 668 -18.22 -18.56 -1.42
N GLY A 669 -17.24 -19.46 -1.43
CA GLY A 669 -15.84 -19.09 -1.51
C GLY A 669 -15.46 -18.53 -2.88
N THR A 670 -14.44 -17.67 -2.90
CA THR A 670 -13.89 -17.08 -4.13
C THR A 670 -12.73 -17.95 -4.64
N SER A 671 -12.70 -18.19 -5.95
CA SER A 671 -11.66 -18.99 -6.59
C SER A 671 -10.38 -18.19 -6.87
N ALA A 672 -9.22 -18.84 -6.73
CA ALA A 672 -7.90 -18.34 -7.11
C ALA A 672 -7.56 -16.93 -6.57
N VAL A 673 -7.80 -16.70 -5.28
CA VAL A 673 -7.43 -15.44 -4.59
C VAL A 673 -6.48 -15.69 -3.42
N GLN A 674 -5.68 -14.68 -3.08
CA GLN A 674 -4.90 -14.71 -1.84
C GLN A 674 -5.84 -14.64 -0.64
N THR A 675 -5.48 -15.31 0.45
CA THR A 675 -6.32 -15.42 1.64
C THR A 675 -5.54 -15.14 2.91
N HIS A 676 -6.22 -14.55 3.88
CA HIS A 676 -5.74 -14.38 5.25
C HIS A 676 -4.41 -13.64 5.37
N MET A 677 -3.32 -14.35 5.65
CA MET A 677 -2.04 -13.78 6.04
C MET A 677 -1.20 -13.28 4.86
N THR A 678 -1.75 -13.30 3.63
CA THR A 678 -1.14 -12.78 2.41
C THR A 678 -2.17 -12.04 1.57
N ASN A 679 -1.71 -11.01 0.86
CA ASN A 679 -2.48 -10.27 -0.14
C ASN A 679 -1.51 -9.67 -1.19
N THR A 680 -0.52 -10.46 -1.60
CA THR A 680 0.44 -10.07 -2.63
C THR A 680 -0.15 -10.23 -4.04
N ARG A 681 0.35 -9.44 -4.99
CA ARG A 681 0.06 -9.65 -6.41
C ARG A 681 0.90 -10.81 -6.96
N MET A 682 0.39 -11.45 -8.00
CA MET A 682 1.21 -12.30 -8.86
C MET A 682 2.27 -11.43 -9.56
N THR A 683 3.41 -12.03 -9.91
CA THR A 683 4.30 -11.37 -10.88
C THR A 683 3.62 -11.37 -12.24
N ASP A 684 3.59 -10.22 -12.92
CA ASP A 684 3.11 -10.14 -14.29
C ASP A 684 3.87 -11.16 -15.17
N PRO A 685 3.18 -11.95 -16.02
CA PRO A 685 3.85 -12.96 -16.84
C PRO A 685 4.96 -12.39 -17.73
N GLU A 686 4.78 -11.21 -18.31
CA GLU A 686 5.79 -10.59 -19.18
C GLU A 686 7.02 -10.17 -18.36
N VAL A 687 6.80 -9.61 -17.16
CA VAL A 687 7.89 -9.27 -16.23
C VAL A 687 8.64 -10.53 -15.78
N LEU A 688 7.92 -11.61 -15.47
CA LEU A 688 8.50 -12.90 -15.08
C LEU A 688 9.41 -13.45 -16.20
N GLU A 689 8.90 -13.52 -17.43
CA GLU A 689 9.64 -14.07 -18.58
C GLU A 689 10.78 -13.17 -19.05
N LEU A 690 10.67 -11.85 -18.83
CA LEU A 690 11.74 -10.90 -19.15
C LEU A 690 12.91 -10.98 -18.16
N ARG A 691 12.61 -11.16 -16.87
CA ARG A 691 13.64 -11.10 -15.81
C ARG A 691 14.26 -12.43 -15.48
N TYR A 692 13.58 -13.53 -15.77
CA TYR A 692 14.00 -14.87 -15.38
C TYR A 692 13.98 -15.80 -16.59
N PRO A 693 14.94 -16.73 -16.72
CA PRO A 693 14.98 -17.70 -17.82
C PRO A 693 13.92 -18.80 -17.62
N VAL A 694 12.66 -18.41 -17.60
CA VAL A 694 11.49 -19.28 -17.49
C VAL A 694 10.40 -18.81 -18.46
N ARG A 695 9.41 -19.66 -18.71
CA ARG A 695 8.18 -19.34 -19.46
C ARG A 695 6.97 -19.79 -18.67
N LEU A 696 5.98 -18.91 -18.51
CA LEU A 696 4.71 -19.27 -17.89
C LEU A 696 3.82 -19.93 -18.95
N GLU A 697 3.61 -21.24 -18.85
CA GLU A 697 2.78 -21.98 -19.82
C GLU A 697 1.30 -21.92 -19.50
N GLU A 698 0.96 -21.87 -18.21
CA GLU A 698 -0.42 -21.84 -17.74
C GLU A 698 -0.51 -21.15 -16.38
N PHE A 699 -1.51 -20.29 -16.23
CA PHE A 699 -2.06 -19.91 -14.94
C PHE A 699 -3.58 -19.86 -15.03
N SER A 700 -4.26 -20.86 -14.47
CA SER A 700 -5.71 -21.07 -14.66
C SER A 700 -6.40 -21.48 -13.36
N ILE A 701 -7.73 -21.37 -13.31
CA ILE A 701 -8.52 -21.86 -12.18
C ILE A 701 -8.59 -23.39 -12.24
N ARG A 702 -8.24 -24.05 -11.14
CA ARG A 702 -8.38 -25.50 -10.95
C ARG A 702 -9.83 -25.85 -10.65
N ARG A 703 -10.66 -25.90 -11.69
CA ARG A 703 -12.11 -26.17 -11.56
C ARG A 703 -12.39 -27.44 -10.78
N LEU A 704 -13.49 -27.43 -10.01
CA LEU A 704 -13.99 -28.55 -9.22
C LEU A 704 -13.02 -28.98 -8.10
N SER A 705 -12.25 -28.03 -7.58
CA SER A 705 -11.41 -28.26 -6.40
C SER A 705 -12.02 -27.67 -5.12
N GLY A 706 -12.99 -26.77 -5.22
CA GLY A 706 -13.79 -26.31 -4.07
C GLY A 706 -14.68 -27.42 -3.51
N GLY A 707 -14.82 -27.46 -2.18
CA GLY A 707 -15.70 -28.40 -1.48
C GLY A 707 -17.17 -28.05 -1.69
N ASN A 708 -18.02 -29.08 -1.85
CA ASN A 708 -19.45 -28.87 -2.02
C ASN A 708 -20.13 -28.51 -0.70
N GLY A 709 -21.25 -27.82 -0.79
CA GLY A 709 -22.12 -27.50 0.33
C GLY A 709 -23.32 -26.71 -0.17
N ARG A 710 -24.18 -26.27 0.76
CA ARG A 710 -25.18 -25.24 0.44
C ARG A 710 -24.51 -24.01 -0.17
N TYR A 711 -23.33 -23.67 0.35
CA TYR A 711 -22.40 -22.73 -0.26
C TYR A 711 -21.10 -23.46 -0.59
N GLN A 712 -20.63 -23.31 -1.82
CA GLN A 712 -19.45 -23.99 -2.35
C GLN A 712 -18.18 -23.27 -1.94
N GLY A 713 -17.13 -24.01 -1.61
CA GLY A 713 -15.78 -23.45 -1.46
C GLY A 713 -15.23 -22.96 -2.79
N GLY A 714 -14.29 -22.02 -2.74
CA GLY A 714 -13.62 -21.52 -3.94
C GLY A 714 -12.71 -22.58 -4.57
N ASP A 715 -12.53 -22.51 -5.88
CA ASP A 715 -11.56 -23.35 -6.58
C ASP A 715 -10.12 -22.84 -6.40
N GLY A 716 -9.15 -23.75 -6.36
CA GLY A 716 -7.72 -23.45 -6.44
C GLY A 716 -7.28 -22.98 -7.83
N ALA A 717 -5.97 -23.03 -8.08
CA ALA A 717 -5.32 -22.63 -9.32
C ALA A 717 -4.31 -23.68 -9.81
N ILE A 718 -4.06 -23.70 -11.11
CA ILE A 718 -2.97 -24.44 -11.76
C ILE A 718 -1.93 -23.42 -12.22
N ARG A 719 -0.66 -23.63 -11.87
CA ARG A 719 0.48 -22.83 -12.35
C ARG A 719 1.54 -23.75 -12.95
N ARG A 720 1.93 -23.49 -14.21
CA ARG A 720 2.92 -24.29 -14.97
C ARG A 720 4.04 -23.39 -15.47
N ILE A 721 5.26 -23.64 -15.01
CA ILE A 721 6.43 -22.82 -15.37
C ILE A 721 7.49 -23.71 -16.00
N ARG A 722 7.83 -23.44 -17.26
CA ARG A 722 8.91 -24.10 -18.00
C ARG A 722 10.23 -23.41 -17.72
N PHE A 723 11.26 -24.17 -17.39
CA PHE A 723 12.60 -23.66 -17.14
C PHE A 723 13.42 -23.63 -18.44
N LEU A 724 14.15 -22.54 -18.67
CA LEU A 724 14.99 -22.32 -19.86
C LEU A 724 16.49 -22.36 -19.52
N ALA A 725 16.84 -22.37 -18.24
CA ALA A 725 18.19 -22.55 -17.71
C ALA A 725 18.17 -23.54 -16.54
N PRO A 726 19.32 -24.18 -16.21
CA PRO A 726 19.43 -24.99 -14.99
C PRO A 726 19.16 -24.16 -13.74
N MET A 727 18.25 -24.63 -12.88
CA MET A 727 17.85 -23.94 -11.65
C MET A 727 17.48 -24.92 -10.55
N THR A 728 17.59 -24.47 -9.31
CA THR A 728 17.01 -25.16 -8.15
C THR A 728 15.64 -24.53 -7.86
N ALA A 729 14.57 -25.33 -7.83
CA ALA A 729 13.26 -24.89 -7.36
C ALA A 729 12.97 -25.48 -5.98
N VAL A 730 12.26 -24.70 -5.16
CA VAL A 730 11.85 -25.06 -3.81
C VAL A 730 10.38 -24.74 -3.65
N ILE A 731 9.68 -25.62 -2.96
CA ILE A 731 8.30 -25.39 -2.52
C ILE A 731 8.18 -25.64 -1.02
N VAL A 732 7.48 -24.74 -0.34
CA VAL A 732 7.02 -24.90 1.04
C VAL A 732 5.52 -24.67 1.04
N ALA A 733 4.74 -25.74 1.14
CA ALA A 733 3.29 -25.70 1.06
C ALA A 733 2.62 -26.74 1.96
N SER A 734 1.47 -26.35 2.51
CA SER A 734 0.58 -27.21 3.28
C SER A 734 -0.59 -27.73 2.45
N ARG A 735 -1.48 -28.49 3.08
CA ARG A 735 -2.71 -29.03 2.49
C ARG A 735 -2.45 -29.95 1.31
N ARG A 736 -1.42 -30.78 1.44
CA ARG A 736 -1.08 -31.88 0.52
C ARG A 736 -1.49 -33.23 1.07
N ALA A 737 -1.35 -33.44 2.37
CA ALA A 737 -1.76 -34.66 3.05
C ALA A 737 -3.15 -34.55 3.70
N VAL A 738 -3.51 -33.36 4.20
CA VAL A 738 -4.82 -33.08 4.81
C VAL A 738 -5.58 -32.09 3.95
N ALA A 739 -6.82 -32.40 3.61
CA ALA A 739 -7.69 -31.52 2.83
C ALA A 739 -8.13 -30.26 3.61
N PRO A 740 -8.37 -29.12 2.95
CA PRO A 740 -9.06 -27.98 3.56
C PRO A 740 -10.47 -28.38 4.03
N PHE A 741 -10.72 -28.32 5.34
CA PHE A 741 -11.96 -28.82 5.93
C PHE A 741 -13.20 -28.01 5.53
N GLY A 742 -14.32 -28.69 5.31
CA GLY A 742 -15.66 -28.11 5.23
C GLY A 742 -16.23 -27.76 6.61
N LEU A 743 -17.32 -27.00 6.66
CA LEU A 743 -17.95 -26.58 7.92
C LEU A 743 -19.47 -26.76 7.88
N ALA A 744 -20.07 -27.00 9.05
CA ALA A 744 -21.52 -27.14 9.21
C ALA A 744 -22.18 -28.19 8.27
N GLY A 745 -21.44 -29.26 7.94
CA GLY A 745 -21.90 -30.33 7.04
C GLY A 745 -21.52 -30.15 5.57
N GLY A 746 -20.79 -29.07 5.21
CA GLY A 746 -20.14 -28.95 3.91
C GLY A 746 -18.96 -29.90 3.75
N GLU A 747 -18.65 -30.27 2.52
CA GLU A 747 -17.54 -31.16 2.15
C GLU A 747 -16.20 -30.42 2.15
N ASP A 748 -15.12 -31.17 2.34
CA ASP A 748 -13.75 -30.68 2.25
C ASP A 748 -13.39 -30.26 0.82
N GLY A 749 -12.52 -29.26 0.68
CA GLY A 749 -11.91 -28.90 -0.59
C GLY A 749 -10.86 -29.95 -1.03
N ALA A 750 -10.51 -29.95 -2.31
CA ALA A 750 -9.45 -30.81 -2.81
C ALA A 750 -8.08 -30.35 -2.29
N ALA A 751 -7.27 -31.30 -1.83
CA ALA A 751 -5.85 -31.07 -1.49
C ALA A 751 -5.07 -30.56 -2.72
N GLY A 752 -3.99 -29.82 -2.45
CA GLY A 752 -3.04 -29.40 -3.48
C GLY A 752 -2.10 -30.53 -3.89
N ALA A 753 -1.33 -30.32 -4.95
CA ALA A 753 -0.27 -31.22 -5.41
C ALA A 753 0.76 -30.45 -6.26
N GLN A 754 1.97 -31.01 -6.40
CA GLN A 754 2.99 -30.49 -7.30
C GLN A 754 3.83 -31.62 -7.88
N TRP A 755 4.38 -31.38 -9.06
CA TRP A 755 5.27 -32.32 -9.73
C TRP A 755 6.17 -31.60 -10.74
N VAL A 756 7.26 -32.27 -11.12
CA VAL A 756 8.08 -31.88 -12.27
C VAL A 756 7.70 -32.75 -13.46
N GLU A 757 7.37 -32.11 -14.58
CA GLU A 757 7.31 -32.76 -15.89
C GLU A 757 8.68 -32.65 -16.54
N ARG A 758 9.38 -33.78 -16.62
CA ARG A 758 10.70 -33.88 -17.23
C ARG A 758 10.59 -33.77 -18.75
N ARG A 759 11.67 -33.35 -19.40
CA ARG A 759 11.75 -33.23 -20.88
C ARG A 759 11.36 -34.51 -21.64
N ASP A 760 11.60 -35.69 -21.05
CA ASP A 760 11.23 -37.00 -21.63
C ASP A 760 9.76 -37.38 -21.43
N GLY A 761 8.97 -36.52 -20.76
CA GLY A 761 7.56 -36.72 -20.45
C GLY A 761 7.31 -37.40 -19.10
N ALA A 762 8.35 -37.81 -18.36
CA ALA A 762 8.18 -38.39 -17.03
C ALA A 762 7.63 -37.35 -16.04
N ARG A 763 6.79 -37.80 -15.11
CA ARG A 763 6.26 -36.97 -14.01
C ARG A 763 6.84 -37.42 -12.68
N GLU A 764 7.47 -36.49 -11.99
CA GLU A 764 8.04 -36.68 -10.65
C GLU A 764 7.21 -35.91 -9.63
N PHE A 765 6.39 -36.61 -8.85
CA PHE A 765 5.56 -36.01 -7.81
C PHE A 765 6.41 -35.66 -6.58
N LEU A 766 6.15 -34.50 -6.00
CA LEU A 766 6.89 -33.97 -4.85
C LEU A 766 5.97 -33.79 -3.64
N ASP A 767 6.51 -33.96 -2.45
CA ASP A 767 5.83 -33.66 -1.19
C ASP A 767 5.63 -32.13 -1.01
N GLY A 768 4.78 -31.73 -0.07
CA GLY A 768 4.43 -30.32 0.21
C GLY A 768 5.62 -29.41 0.50
N THR A 769 6.66 -29.98 1.11
CA THR A 769 7.99 -29.36 1.23
C THR A 769 8.98 -30.15 0.42
N ALA A 770 9.53 -29.54 -0.62
CA ALA A 770 10.45 -30.23 -1.52
C ALA A 770 11.43 -29.26 -2.20
N GLN A 771 12.54 -29.83 -2.67
CA GLN A 771 13.50 -29.20 -3.56
C GLN A 771 13.61 -30.06 -4.82
N ALA A 772 13.72 -29.43 -5.98
CA ALA A 772 13.98 -30.10 -7.25
C ALA A 772 15.06 -29.34 -8.04
N GLU A 773 15.92 -30.09 -8.72
CA GLU A 773 16.80 -29.55 -9.75
C GLU A 773 16.09 -29.62 -11.11
N LEU A 774 16.03 -28.48 -11.80
CA LEU A 774 15.32 -28.28 -13.05
C LEU A 774 16.32 -28.00 -14.15
N PHE A 775 16.11 -28.62 -15.31
CA PHE A 775 16.93 -28.43 -16.49
C PHE A 775 16.13 -27.73 -17.62
N PRO A 776 16.80 -27.14 -18.62
CA PRO A 776 16.12 -26.54 -19.76
C PRO A 776 15.12 -27.51 -20.41
N GLY A 777 13.85 -27.10 -20.44
CA GLY A 777 12.74 -27.89 -20.95
C GLY A 777 11.89 -28.60 -19.90
N ASP A 778 12.36 -28.71 -18.64
CA ASP A 778 11.53 -29.21 -17.55
C ASP A 778 10.43 -28.20 -17.19
N VAL A 779 9.29 -28.68 -16.68
CA VAL A 779 8.16 -27.85 -16.24
C VAL A 779 7.82 -28.16 -14.79
N PHE A 780 7.82 -27.16 -13.93
CA PHE A 780 7.31 -27.29 -12.56
C PHE A 780 5.81 -26.94 -12.55
N VAL A 781 4.99 -27.85 -12.03
CA VAL A 781 3.53 -27.69 -12.02
C VAL A 781 3.02 -27.69 -10.58
N ILE A 782 2.18 -26.72 -10.26
CA ILE A 782 1.54 -26.57 -8.95
C ILE A 782 0.03 -26.53 -9.16
N ALA A 783 -0.67 -27.44 -8.48
CA ALA A 783 -2.11 -27.43 -8.32
C ALA A 783 -2.43 -27.02 -6.88
N THR A 784 -2.93 -25.81 -6.68
CA THR A 784 -3.21 -25.30 -5.33
C THR A 784 -4.51 -25.89 -4.76
N PRO A 785 -4.68 -25.89 -3.43
CA PRO A 785 -5.89 -26.41 -2.79
C PRO A 785 -7.13 -25.55 -3.11
N GLY A 786 -8.30 -26.17 -3.10
CA GLY A 786 -9.57 -25.45 -3.03
C GLY A 786 -9.90 -24.99 -1.61
N GLY A 787 -11.06 -24.36 -1.43
CA GLY A 787 -11.64 -24.08 -0.10
C GLY A 787 -12.70 -25.13 0.28
N GLY A 788 -12.95 -25.29 1.57
CA GLY A 788 -14.04 -26.13 2.07
C GLY A 788 -15.42 -25.51 1.86
N GLY A 789 -16.44 -26.36 1.68
CA GLY A 789 -17.84 -25.96 1.56
C GLY A 789 -18.50 -25.67 2.90
N TYR A 790 -19.68 -25.04 2.86
CA TYR A 790 -20.47 -24.71 4.05
C TYR A 790 -21.91 -25.24 3.92
N GLY A 791 -22.38 -25.94 4.94
CA GLY A 791 -23.74 -26.48 5.02
C GLY A 791 -23.93 -27.75 4.19
N ALA A 792 -24.79 -28.65 4.65
CA ALA A 792 -25.15 -29.86 3.90
C ALA A 792 -25.85 -29.51 2.56
N VAL A 793 -25.57 -30.32 1.53
CA VAL A 793 -26.16 -30.24 0.18
C VAL A 793 -27.61 -30.71 0.18
#